data_AF-A0A1U7EY11-F1
#
_entry.id   AF-A0A1U7EY11-F1
#
_cell.length_a   1.000
_cell.length_b   1.000
_cell.length_c   1.000
_cell.angle_alpha   90.00
_cell.angle_beta   90.00
_cell.angle_gamma   90.00
#
_symmetry.space_group_name_H-M   'P 1'
#
loop_
_entity.id
_entity.type
_entity.pdbx_description
1 polymer ?
#
loop_
_entity_poly.entity_id
_entity_poly.type
_entity_poly.pdbx_seq_one_letter_code
_entity_poly.pdbx_strand_id
1 'polypeptide(L)'
;MTLDIDTIAPEALADEREQYTIVDVREPRDYRELGHIPGAANVPFERIRDRSTDAAGRLPTPATVRQQLSAAGVEQGDPLVAYDNSRGVEAARFLLTAAVYGHDGPLYLLEGDFDVWQHDNETERGPGPEGSSEYGAVALDEDAIVNRATVEAAIDADEGAVLVDTRTAGEYESAHLPGAVHLGWEAFVDAETDRLKPESELRTLLESRGLSSDDEILLYCNTARRLSHTYAVLSSLGYDEVRFYEGELTGLVRANSPAWDPQELYHSVRAVAPEGFDALPAELGDDIFSRLHLLGLYTTRQDGYFMLRTKIPGGQLTAEQARTVGRVADEFATAPPEHGGSEQNPVFGDGFLDVTTRQGIQMHWIRIEDMPEIWDRFESVGLTTIQASGNTLRNVVICPAAGVGHETVDVRGLAEDVADAFEGSTRYANLPRKFKVSLSGCHENCGRAELQDLGFVPAVKDGRDGFAVKVGGGLSDGPRAATDLGVFVPPERVVDLSLAAADLFIDHGAYLDTAVNRLKYIVDRWGTDRFREELESYVEFEFEPYDELLTTEYRGDHVGIHEQADGNHTVGLNLPTGRICGDELQTLADIAERYGSGEVRTTANQNLVVPGVRGEVLESMLGEPLLSSYSPDPGPFSRGIVTCTGREFCKYGVIETKSRGYRWAKELDAWLDDADIPESAVPEAVRIHMSGCSASCAQPQIGDIGLRGEAYRDETQAAQAVDVGLGGDLDRDQFVDWVSGRIPVGEVPTAVKRVLRRFVETRRDGETFAEWADRTDTERLDRIVTTSTHPQEAD
;
A
#
# COMPACT_ATOMS: atom_id res chain seq x y z
N MET A 1 -18.84 39.05 4.24
CA MET A 1 -19.42 39.59 2.99
C MET A 1 -19.34 38.42 2.02
N THR A 2 -20.46 37.92 1.50
CA THR A 2 -20.47 36.73 0.66
C THR A 2 -19.70 36.99 -0.63
N LEU A 3 -18.84 36.06 -1.03
CA LEU A 3 -18.19 36.10 -2.32
C LEU A 3 -19.16 35.51 -3.34
N ASP A 4 -19.92 36.37 -4.02
CA ASP A 4 -20.98 35.94 -4.92
C ASP A 4 -20.40 35.36 -6.21
N ILE A 5 -20.61 34.07 -6.42
CA ILE A 5 -20.34 33.36 -7.68
C ILE A 5 -21.64 32.74 -8.15
N ASP A 6 -22.12 33.18 -9.31
CA ASP A 6 -23.34 32.66 -9.94
C ASP A 6 -23.00 31.64 -11.04
N THR A 7 -24.01 30.96 -11.59
CA THR A 7 -23.84 30.04 -12.73
C THR A 7 -24.42 30.66 -14.00
N ILE A 8 -23.84 30.32 -15.15
CA ILE A 8 -24.34 30.77 -16.46
C ILE A 8 -24.49 29.57 -17.40
N ALA A 9 -25.68 29.42 -17.98
CA ALA A 9 -25.94 28.39 -18.96
C ALA A 9 -25.21 28.70 -20.29
N PRO A 10 -24.69 27.69 -21.03
CA PRO A 10 -24.04 27.90 -22.32
C PRO A 10 -24.86 28.72 -23.31
N GLU A 11 -26.18 28.53 -23.33
CA GLU A 11 -27.10 29.23 -24.22
C GLU A 11 -27.17 30.73 -23.88
N ALA A 12 -27.19 31.07 -22.59
CA ALA A 12 -27.21 32.46 -22.13
C ALA A 12 -25.89 33.16 -22.43
N LEU A 13 -24.76 32.47 -22.23
CA LEU A 13 -23.44 33.01 -22.59
C LEU A 13 -23.30 33.20 -24.11
N ALA A 14 -23.86 32.30 -24.93
CA ALA A 14 -23.80 32.41 -26.38
C ALA A 14 -24.58 33.64 -26.91
N ASP A 15 -25.75 33.93 -26.34
CA ASP A 15 -26.59 35.05 -26.76
C ASP A 15 -25.98 36.43 -26.42
N GLU A 16 -25.20 36.51 -25.32
CA GLU A 16 -24.70 37.78 -24.77
C GLU A 16 -23.17 37.80 -24.58
N ARG A 17 -22.43 36.97 -25.33
CA ARG A 17 -20.99 36.72 -25.16
C ARG A 17 -20.12 37.98 -25.06
N GLU A 18 -20.42 39.00 -25.86
CA GLU A 18 -19.66 40.26 -25.90
C GLU A 18 -19.75 41.10 -24.61
N GLN A 19 -20.67 40.75 -23.71
CA GLN A 19 -20.81 41.41 -22.42
C GLN A 19 -19.84 40.86 -21.36
N TYR A 20 -19.20 39.71 -21.60
CA TYR A 20 -18.41 39.00 -20.60
C TYR A 20 -16.93 38.94 -20.97
N THR A 21 -16.06 39.00 -19.95
CA THR A 21 -14.67 38.59 -20.07
C THR A 21 -14.60 37.09 -19.81
N ILE A 22 -14.21 36.30 -20.82
CA ILE A 22 -14.25 34.84 -20.75
C ILE A 22 -12.84 34.29 -20.52
N VAL A 23 -12.69 33.43 -19.51
CA VAL A 23 -11.42 32.80 -19.14
C VAL A 23 -11.50 31.30 -19.28
N ASP A 24 -10.60 30.76 -20.09
CA ASP A 24 -10.34 29.33 -20.24
C ASP A 24 -9.20 28.93 -19.31
N VAL A 25 -9.47 28.06 -18.33
CA VAL A 25 -8.45 27.63 -17.36
C VAL A 25 -7.74 26.34 -17.72
N ARG A 26 -8.00 25.76 -18.90
CA ARG A 26 -7.36 24.53 -19.36
C ARG A 26 -5.90 24.74 -19.72
N GLU A 27 -5.20 23.64 -19.91
CA GLU A 27 -3.81 23.67 -20.38
C GLU A 27 -3.68 24.42 -21.71
N PRO A 28 -2.59 25.20 -21.94
CA PRO A 28 -2.42 25.99 -23.16
C PRO A 28 -2.44 25.16 -24.45
N ARG A 29 -2.16 23.86 -24.32
CA ARG A 29 -2.22 22.92 -25.44
C ARG A 29 -3.68 22.68 -25.85
N ASP A 30 -4.54 22.33 -24.91
CA ASP A 30 -5.95 22.03 -25.16
C ASP A 30 -6.66 23.26 -25.71
N TYR A 31 -6.42 24.42 -25.10
CA TYR A 31 -6.90 25.72 -25.56
C TYR A 31 -6.61 25.98 -27.06
N ARG A 32 -5.39 25.68 -27.52
CA ARG A 32 -4.97 25.96 -28.91
C ARG A 32 -5.36 24.86 -29.89
N GLU A 33 -5.22 23.61 -29.48
CA GLU A 33 -5.34 22.43 -30.36
C GLU A 33 -6.78 21.92 -30.47
N LEU A 34 -7.49 21.85 -29.34
CA LEU A 34 -8.89 21.37 -29.29
C LEU A 34 -9.88 22.50 -29.61
N GLY A 35 -9.47 23.75 -29.38
CA GLY A 35 -10.26 24.95 -29.59
C GLY A 35 -10.77 25.53 -28.28
N HIS A 36 -11.34 26.73 -28.32
CA HIS A 36 -11.80 27.48 -27.15
C HIS A 36 -13.07 28.30 -27.49
N ILE A 37 -13.76 28.79 -26.46
CA ILE A 37 -14.90 29.71 -26.63
C ILE A 37 -14.39 30.99 -27.31
N PRO A 38 -15.05 31.49 -28.38
CA PRO A 38 -14.55 32.62 -29.13
C PRO A 38 -14.30 33.86 -28.25
N GLY A 39 -13.11 34.44 -28.35
CA GLY A 39 -12.69 35.58 -27.52
C GLY A 39 -12.23 35.24 -26.09
N ALA A 40 -12.20 33.97 -25.68
CA ALA A 40 -11.72 33.58 -24.35
C ALA A 40 -10.20 33.74 -24.21
N ALA A 41 -9.73 34.29 -23.08
CA ALA A 41 -8.32 34.33 -22.70
C ALA A 41 -7.91 33.07 -21.92
N ASN A 42 -6.69 32.57 -22.11
CA ASN A 42 -6.22 31.37 -21.43
C ASN A 42 -5.42 31.69 -20.15
N VAL A 43 -5.92 31.26 -19.00
CA VAL A 43 -5.24 31.31 -17.70
C VAL A 43 -5.17 29.90 -17.12
N PRO A 44 -4.15 29.10 -17.46
CA PRO A 44 -4.06 27.71 -17.03
C PRO A 44 -4.17 27.57 -15.51
N PHE A 45 -4.97 26.62 -15.06
CA PHE A 45 -5.21 26.30 -13.65
C PHE A 45 -3.90 26.18 -12.85
N GLU A 46 -2.88 25.57 -13.44
CA GLU A 46 -1.57 25.39 -12.81
C GLU A 46 -0.80 26.70 -12.53
N ARG A 47 -1.19 27.83 -13.15
CA ARG A 47 -0.56 29.15 -12.94
C ARG A 47 -1.22 29.98 -11.85
N ILE A 48 -2.42 29.60 -11.41
CA ILE A 48 -3.17 30.28 -10.35
C ILE A 48 -3.12 29.47 -9.03
N ARG A 49 -2.00 28.76 -8.81
CA ARG A 49 -1.73 27.97 -7.59
C ARG A 49 -0.32 28.23 -7.10
N ASP A 50 -0.12 28.22 -5.79
CA ASP A 50 1.22 28.21 -5.20
C ASP A 50 1.78 26.78 -5.16
N ARG A 51 3.03 26.64 -5.63
CA ARG A 51 3.79 25.40 -5.76
C ARG A 51 4.88 25.24 -4.70
N SER A 52 5.06 26.23 -3.82
CA SER A 52 6.16 26.28 -2.86
C SER A 52 5.94 25.43 -1.60
N THR A 53 4.78 24.78 -1.46
CA THR A 53 4.40 24.03 -0.27
C THR A 53 3.99 22.62 -0.63
N ASP A 54 4.33 21.65 0.22
CA ASP A 54 4.17 20.19 -0.02
C ASP A 54 2.72 19.69 -0.22
N ALA A 55 1.74 20.60 -0.15
CA ALA A 55 0.35 20.45 -0.53
C ALA A 55 0.12 21.16 -1.87
N ALA A 56 -0.04 20.45 -2.99
CA ALA A 56 -0.39 21.12 -4.24
C ALA A 56 -1.75 21.80 -4.10
N GLY A 57 -1.81 23.13 -3.99
CA GLY A 57 -3.05 23.91 -3.84
C GLY A 57 -3.08 24.79 -2.60
N ARG A 58 -2.20 25.79 -2.56
CA ARG A 58 -2.42 27.02 -1.80
C ARG A 58 -2.74 28.18 -2.74
N LEU A 59 -3.36 29.23 -2.22
CA LEU A 59 -3.68 30.43 -2.97
C LEU A 59 -2.38 31.01 -3.54
N PRO A 60 -2.38 31.40 -4.82
CA PRO A 60 -1.23 32.04 -5.43
C PRO A 60 -0.94 33.36 -4.72
N THR A 61 0.29 33.87 -4.80
CA THR A 61 0.59 35.19 -4.21
C THR A 61 -0.23 36.29 -4.90
N PRO A 62 -0.50 37.42 -4.21
CA PRO A 62 -1.13 38.59 -4.82
C PRO A 62 -0.44 39.05 -6.12
N ALA A 63 0.88 38.91 -6.20
CA ALA A 63 1.64 39.25 -7.40
C ALA A 63 1.36 38.30 -8.57
N THR A 64 1.22 37.00 -8.28
CA THR A 64 0.88 35.97 -9.27
C THR A 64 -0.52 36.22 -9.84
N VAL A 65 -1.52 36.49 -9.00
CA VAL A 65 -2.89 36.79 -9.45
C VAL A 65 -2.90 38.00 -10.36
N ARG A 66 -2.27 39.10 -9.92
CA ARG A 66 -2.16 40.32 -10.73
C ARG A 66 -1.52 40.02 -12.08
N GLN A 67 -0.43 39.27 -12.10
CA GLN A 67 0.28 38.92 -13.33
C GLN A 67 -0.61 38.11 -14.28
N GLN A 68 -1.28 37.06 -13.79
CA GLN A 68 -2.07 36.19 -14.64
C GLN A 68 -3.32 36.90 -15.19
N LEU A 69 -4.06 37.64 -14.35
CA LEU A 69 -5.26 38.37 -14.78
C LEU A 69 -4.91 39.54 -15.71
N SER A 70 -3.83 40.27 -15.43
CA SER A 70 -3.36 41.34 -16.33
C SER A 70 -2.95 40.81 -17.70
N ALA A 71 -2.27 39.66 -17.75
CA ALA A 71 -1.85 39.01 -18.99
C ALA A 71 -3.02 38.37 -19.78
N ALA A 72 -4.15 38.13 -19.12
CA ALA A 72 -5.39 37.71 -19.76
C ALA A 72 -6.25 38.89 -20.23
N GLY A 73 -5.85 40.13 -19.93
CA GLY A 73 -6.62 41.33 -20.25
C GLY A 73 -7.84 41.56 -19.37
N VAL A 74 -7.96 40.85 -18.24
CA VAL A 74 -9.08 40.99 -17.30
C VAL A 74 -8.94 42.31 -16.54
N GLU A 75 -10.01 43.10 -16.40
CA GLU A 75 -10.07 44.27 -15.52
C GLU A 75 -10.77 43.95 -14.19
N GLN A 76 -10.52 44.74 -13.14
CA GLN A 76 -11.03 44.49 -11.78
C GLN A 76 -12.57 44.39 -11.70
N GLY A 77 -13.28 45.10 -12.58
CA GLY A 77 -14.75 45.18 -12.60
C GLY A 77 -15.41 44.41 -13.74
N ASP A 78 -14.67 43.55 -14.44
CA ASP A 78 -15.21 42.79 -15.56
C ASP A 78 -16.28 41.78 -15.10
N PRO A 79 -17.39 41.61 -15.83
CA PRO A 79 -18.22 40.42 -15.65
C PRO A 79 -17.47 39.18 -16.16
N LEU A 80 -16.94 38.38 -15.23
CA LEU A 80 -15.98 37.32 -15.51
C LEU A 80 -16.67 35.96 -15.59
N VAL A 81 -16.49 35.27 -16.71
CA VAL A 81 -16.97 33.90 -16.90
C VAL A 81 -15.78 32.96 -17.00
N ALA A 82 -15.74 31.88 -16.22
CA ALA A 82 -14.70 30.86 -16.33
C ALA A 82 -15.24 29.49 -16.71
N TYR A 83 -14.47 28.74 -17.50
CA TYR A 83 -14.77 27.36 -17.86
C TYR A 83 -13.50 26.50 -17.99
N ASP A 84 -13.67 25.19 -17.97
CA ASP A 84 -12.60 24.19 -18.05
C ASP A 84 -12.98 22.96 -18.90
N ASN A 85 -12.33 21.82 -18.67
CA ASN A 85 -12.69 20.47 -19.14
C ASN A 85 -12.78 19.48 -17.97
N SER A 86 -13.17 19.97 -16.80
CA SER A 86 -13.23 19.24 -15.54
C SER A 86 -14.58 19.41 -14.85
N ARG A 87 -15.64 19.62 -15.66
CA ARG A 87 -17.02 19.88 -15.20
C ARG A 87 -17.09 21.07 -14.23
N GLY A 88 -16.30 22.12 -14.51
CA GLY A 88 -16.29 23.36 -13.76
C GLY A 88 -15.44 23.38 -12.49
N VAL A 89 -14.76 22.29 -12.11
CA VAL A 89 -14.00 22.22 -10.85
C VAL A 89 -12.79 23.17 -10.82
N GLU A 90 -12.03 23.23 -11.89
CA GLU A 90 -10.86 24.12 -12.02
C GLU A 90 -11.29 25.57 -12.27
N ALA A 91 -12.34 25.75 -13.07
CA ALA A 91 -12.95 27.06 -13.31
C ALA A 91 -13.48 27.68 -12.02
N ALA A 92 -14.18 26.91 -11.18
CA ALA A 92 -14.67 27.37 -9.90
C ALA A 92 -13.53 27.77 -8.96
N ARG A 93 -12.39 27.05 -8.97
CA ARG A 93 -11.21 27.44 -8.19
C ARG A 93 -10.59 28.74 -8.70
N PHE A 94 -10.57 28.98 -10.01
CA PHE A 94 -10.14 30.27 -10.56
C PHE A 94 -11.06 31.40 -10.08
N LEU A 95 -12.38 31.23 -10.17
CA LEU A 95 -13.36 32.23 -9.74
C LEU A 95 -13.28 32.50 -8.24
N LEU A 96 -13.20 31.46 -7.41
CA LEU A 96 -13.02 31.63 -5.96
C LEU A 96 -11.71 32.36 -5.65
N THR A 97 -10.64 32.08 -6.40
CA THR A 97 -9.37 32.81 -6.27
C THR A 97 -9.53 34.28 -6.63
N ALA A 98 -10.23 34.60 -7.72
CA ALA A 98 -10.51 36.00 -8.10
C ALA A 98 -11.35 36.71 -7.02
N ALA A 99 -12.37 36.03 -6.50
CA ALA A 99 -13.27 36.54 -5.47
C ALA A 99 -12.53 36.87 -4.16
N VAL A 100 -11.76 35.92 -3.61
CA VAL A 100 -11.00 36.16 -2.37
C VAL A 100 -9.91 37.21 -2.53
N TYR A 101 -9.49 37.52 -3.77
CA TYR A 101 -8.56 38.60 -4.06
C TYR A 101 -9.25 39.92 -4.45
N GLY A 102 -10.56 40.02 -4.23
CA GLY A 102 -11.33 41.26 -4.32
C GLY A 102 -11.67 41.68 -5.74
N HIS A 103 -11.99 40.74 -6.64
CA HIS A 103 -12.60 41.09 -7.92
C HIS A 103 -13.96 41.79 -7.69
N ASP A 104 -14.17 42.96 -8.32
CA ASP A 104 -15.33 43.83 -8.07
C ASP A 104 -16.50 43.51 -9.02
N GLY A 105 -16.22 42.87 -10.15
CA GLY A 105 -17.21 42.47 -11.15
C GLY A 105 -17.97 41.19 -10.77
N PRO A 106 -19.11 40.93 -11.42
CA PRO A 106 -19.85 39.69 -11.18
C PRO A 106 -19.08 38.48 -11.74
N LEU A 107 -19.12 37.37 -10.99
CA LEU A 107 -18.40 36.13 -11.30
C LEU A 107 -19.38 35.02 -11.70
N TYR A 108 -19.09 34.35 -12.81
CA TYR A 108 -19.95 33.31 -13.37
C TYR A 108 -19.19 32.03 -13.67
N LEU A 109 -19.64 30.91 -13.11
CA LEU A 109 -19.23 29.58 -13.50
C LEU A 109 -20.06 29.09 -14.69
N LEU A 110 -19.42 28.73 -15.79
CA LEU A 110 -20.14 28.11 -16.92
C LEU A 110 -20.74 26.77 -16.50
N GLU A 111 -22.02 26.53 -16.80
CA GLU A 111 -22.68 25.25 -16.53
C GLU A 111 -22.21 24.19 -17.53
N GLY A 112 -21.56 23.15 -17.00
CA GLY A 112 -20.84 22.17 -17.80
C GLY A 112 -19.41 22.61 -18.08
N ASP A 113 -18.80 22.01 -19.10
CA ASP A 113 -17.43 22.33 -19.48
C ASP A 113 -17.31 22.61 -20.99
N PHE A 114 -16.09 22.73 -21.50
CA PHE A 114 -15.86 22.99 -22.92
C PHE A 114 -16.48 21.91 -23.82
N ASP A 115 -16.58 20.65 -23.36
CA ASP A 115 -17.18 19.59 -24.14
C ASP A 115 -18.70 19.78 -24.28
N VAL A 116 -19.34 20.31 -23.23
CA VAL A 116 -20.75 20.74 -23.28
C VAL A 116 -20.93 21.94 -24.22
N TRP A 117 -20.03 22.94 -24.15
CA TRP A 117 -20.11 24.12 -25.01
C TRP A 117 -20.02 23.76 -26.50
N GLN A 118 -18.99 23.00 -26.88
CA GLN A 118 -18.67 22.72 -28.30
C GLN A 118 -19.72 21.85 -29.01
N HIS A 119 -20.63 21.22 -28.27
CA HIS A 119 -21.70 20.41 -28.85
C HIS A 119 -22.67 21.28 -29.66
N ASP A 120 -23.06 22.44 -29.12
CA ASP A 120 -24.11 23.30 -29.68
C ASP A 120 -23.65 24.72 -30.04
N ASN A 121 -22.41 25.11 -29.71
CA ASN A 121 -21.91 26.47 -29.89
C ASN A 121 -20.62 26.56 -30.73
N GLU A 122 -20.37 27.76 -31.27
CA GLU A 122 -19.17 28.04 -32.07
C GLU A 122 -17.88 27.99 -31.21
N THR A 123 -16.77 27.58 -31.83
CA THR A 123 -15.44 27.51 -31.20
C THR A 123 -14.38 28.14 -32.11
N GLU A 124 -13.32 28.69 -31.50
CA GLU A 124 -12.13 29.21 -32.18
C GLU A 124 -10.92 28.29 -31.96
N ARG A 125 -9.91 28.37 -32.84
CA ARG A 125 -8.65 27.61 -32.73
C ARG A 125 -7.46 28.53 -32.95
N GLY A 126 -6.34 28.19 -32.30
CA GLY A 126 -5.11 28.99 -32.36
C GLY A 126 -4.92 29.88 -31.12
N PRO A 127 -4.09 30.93 -31.19
CA PRO A 127 -3.89 31.84 -30.07
C PRO A 127 -5.14 32.70 -29.85
N GLY A 128 -5.43 32.96 -28.57
CA GLY A 128 -6.49 33.88 -28.15
C GLY A 128 -6.18 35.34 -28.35
N PRO A 129 -7.06 36.23 -27.85
CA PRO A 129 -6.75 37.64 -27.77
C PRO A 129 -5.50 37.87 -26.92
N GLU A 130 -4.54 38.63 -27.46
CA GLU A 130 -3.44 39.19 -26.67
C GLU A 130 -3.97 40.38 -25.87
N GLY A 131 -4.41 40.13 -24.64
CA GLY A 131 -4.86 41.17 -23.71
C GLY A 131 -3.72 41.62 -22.78
N SER A 132 -3.63 42.91 -22.50
CA SER A 132 -2.85 43.43 -21.36
C SER A 132 -3.63 44.52 -20.66
N SER A 133 -4.03 44.29 -19.42
CA SER A 133 -4.68 45.26 -18.54
C SER A 133 -3.76 45.62 -17.36
N GLU A 134 -4.17 46.60 -16.54
CA GLU A 134 -3.58 46.83 -15.22
C GLU A 134 -4.55 46.31 -14.14
N TYR A 135 -4.50 45.01 -13.85
CA TYR A 135 -5.31 44.43 -12.76
C TYR A 135 -4.85 45.00 -11.41
N GLY A 136 -5.80 45.42 -10.56
CA GLY A 136 -5.56 46.31 -9.44
C GLY A 136 -4.90 45.70 -8.20
N ALA A 137 -5.09 46.38 -7.06
CA ALA A 137 -4.57 45.95 -5.77
C ALA A 137 -5.46 44.84 -5.19
N VAL A 138 -4.93 43.63 -5.18
CA VAL A 138 -5.55 42.43 -4.60
C VAL A 138 -5.25 42.35 -3.10
N ALA A 139 -6.27 42.55 -2.26
CA ALA A 139 -6.23 42.23 -0.83
C ALA A 139 -6.94 40.90 -0.63
N LEU A 140 -6.38 40.02 0.19
CA LEU A 140 -7.01 38.75 0.50
C LEU A 140 -8.17 38.99 1.46
N ASP A 141 -9.36 38.48 1.11
CA ASP A 141 -10.50 38.40 2.02
C ASP A 141 -10.22 37.28 3.05
N GLU A 142 -9.76 37.69 4.23
CA GLU A 142 -9.48 36.79 5.36
C GLU A 142 -10.76 36.29 6.05
N ASP A 143 -11.94 36.88 5.78
CA ASP A 143 -13.20 36.47 6.40
C ASP A 143 -13.77 35.20 5.73
N ALA A 144 -13.52 35.02 4.43
CA ALA A 144 -13.92 33.82 3.67
C ALA A 144 -13.03 32.59 3.96
N ILE A 145 -11.78 32.83 4.40
CA ILE A 145 -10.78 31.78 4.62
C ILE A 145 -10.58 31.58 6.11
N VAL A 146 -10.96 30.42 6.62
CA VAL A 146 -10.78 30.10 8.03
C VAL A 146 -9.40 29.51 8.30
N ASN A 147 -8.88 29.77 9.49
CA ASN A 147 -7.68 29.12 9.98
C ASN A 147 -8.02 27.80 10.70
N ARG A 148 -6.96 27.03 11.01
CA ARG A 148 -7.06 25.75 11.71
C ARG A 148 -7.85 25.82 13.02
N ALA A 149 -7.64 26.86 13.83
CA ALA A 149 -8.28 26.99 15.13
C ALA A 149 -9.80 27.17 15.01
N THR A 150 -10.27 27.84 13.95
CA THR A 150 -11.70 27.95 13.66
C THR A 150 -12.30 26.60 13.27
N VAL A 151 -11.58 25.77 12.51
CA VAL A 151 -12.02 24.41 12.17
C VAL A 151 -12.09 23.53 13.42
N GLU A 152 -11.08 23.59 14.28
CA GLU A 152 -11.06 22.83 15.55
C GLU A 152 -12.21 23.24 16.47
N ALA A 153 -12.50 24.55 16.59
CA ALA A 153 -13.64 25.03 17.36
C ALA A 153 -15.00 24.54 16.81
N ALA A 154 -15.12 24.37 15.49
CA ALA A 154 -16.33 23.83 14.87
C ALA A 154 -16.51 22.32 15.13
N ILE A 155 -15.42 21.56 15.32
CA ILE A 155 -15.47 20.14 15.68
C ILE A 155 -15.98 19.96 17.12
N ASP A 156 -15.54 20.82 18.04
CA ASP A 156 -15.81 20.69 19.48
C ASP A 156 -17.17 21.27 19.91
N ALA A 157 -17.88 21.97 19.02
CA ALA A 157 -19.13 22.64 19.34
C ALA A 157 -20.34 21.74 19.09
N ASP A 158 -21.19 21.54 20.11
CA ASP A 158 -22.50 20.86 19.97
C ASP A 158 -23.48 21.65 19.08
N GLU A 159 -23.31 22.98 18.99
CA GLU A 159 -24.03 23.90 18.10
C GLU A 159 -23.00 24.87 17.48
N GLY A 160 -22.66 24.71 16.21
CA GLY A 160 -21.64 25.47 15.49
C GLY A 160 -21.73 25.31 13.96
N ALA A 161 -20.74 25.82 13.23
CA ALA A 161 -20.70 25.74 11.77
C ALA A 161 -20.75 24.28 11.27
N VAL A 162 -21.56 24.00 10.24
CA VAL A 162 -21.66 22.69 9.63
C VAL A 162 -20.41 22.43 8.80
N LEU A 163 -19.61 21.46 9.22
CA LEU A 163 -18.43 21.00 8.49
C LEU A 163 -18.87 20.22 7.24
N VAL A 164 -18.37 20.61 6.07
CA VAL A 164 -18.71 19.93 4.81
C VAL A 164 -17.45 19.45 4.12
N ASP A 165 -17.36 18.13 3.94
CA ASP A 165 -16.25 17.45 3.29
C ASP A 165 -16.52 17.30 1.79
N THR A 166 -15.75 18.00 0.96
CA THR A 166 -15.96 17.98 -0.50
C THR A 166 -15.02 16.99 -1.22
N ARG A 167 -14.39 16.05 -0.50
CA ARG A 167 -13.53 15.01 -1.08
C ARG A 167 -14.36 13.87 -1.66
N THR A 168 -13.72 12.86 -2.23
CA THR A 168 -14.45 11.67 -2.72
C THR A 168 -15.06 10.86 -1.57
N ALA A 169 -16.09 10.06 -1.85
CA ALA A 169 -16.72 9.21 -0.84
C ALA A 169 -15.72 8.27 -0.14
N GLY A 170 -14.79 7.69 -0.91
CA GLY A 170 -13.73 6.83 -0.35
C GLY A 170 -12.74 7.59 0.55
N GLU A 171 -12.39 8.83 0.22
CA GLU A 171 -11.57 9.69 1.09
C GLU A 171 -12.30 10.03 2.40
N TYR A 172 -13.61 10.31 2.32
CA TYR A 172 -14.46 10.59 3.48
C TYR A 172 -14.63 9.36 4.38
N GLU A 173 -14.98 8.21 3.82
CA GLU A 173 -15.12 6.94 4.54
C GLU A 173 -13.81 6.50 5.22
N SER A 174 -12.67 6.78 4.58
CA SER A 174 -11.36 6.44 5.13
C SER A 174 -11.02 7.25 6.39
N ALA A 175 -11.33 8.55 6.38
CA ALA A 175 -11.22 9.44 7.53
C ALA A 175 -11.80 10.81 7.19
N HIS A 176 -12.57 11.41 8.09
CA HIS A 176 -13.14 12.76 7.96
C HIS A 176 -13.13 13.47 9.33
N LEU A 177 -13.40 14.78 9.34
CA LEU A 177 -13.58 15.49 10.61
C LEU A 177 -14.88 15.01 11.29
N PRO A 178 -14.89 14.81 12.62
CA PRO A 178 -16.10 14.40 13.33
C PRO A 178 -17.29 15.32 13.01
N GLY A 179 -18.46 14.73 12.76
CA GLY A 179 -19.68 15.48 12.45
C GLY A 179 -19.74 16.09 11.05
N ALA A 180 -18.71 15.94 10.21
CA ALA A 180 -18.72 16.49 8.86
C ALA A 180 -19.77 15.82 7.97
N VAL A 181 -20.40 16.60 7.10
CA VAL A 181 -21.31 16.14 6.06
C VAL A 181 -20.51 15.93 4.78
N HIS A 182 -20.55 14.72 4.21
CA HIS A 182 -19.95 14.49 2.90
C HIS A 182 -20.77 15.16 1.79
N LEU A 183 -20.14 15.97 0.95
CA LEU A 183 -20.76 16.61 -0.22
C LEU A 183 -19.73 16.93 -1.30
N GLY A 184 -19.34 15.89 -2.06
CA GLY A 184 -18.48 16.02 -3.24
C GLY A 184 -19.17 16.71 -4.41
N TRP A 185 -18.38 17.38 -5.26
CA TRP A 185 -18.87 18.12 -6.44
C TRP A 185 -19.67 17.23 -7.41
N GLU A 186 -19.33 15.93 -7.47
CA GLU A 186 -19.99 14.93 -8.30
C GLU A 186 -21.49 14.83 -7.98
N ALA A 187 -21.91 15.20 -6.76
CA ALA A 187 -23.31 15.15 -6.36
C ALA A 187 -24.16 16.22 -7.06
N PHE A 188 -23.55 17.33 -7.50
CA PHE A 188 -24.24 18.45 -8.15
C PHE A 188 -24.36 18.31 -9.66
N VAL A 189 -23.56 17.44 -10.27
CA VAL A 189 -23.50 17.25 -11.72
C VAL A 189 -24.43 16.12 -12.14
N ASP A 190 -25.18 16.35 -13.22
CA ASP A 190 -26.00 15.35 -13.89
C ASP A 190 -25.12 14.49 -14.79
N ALA A 191 -25.15 13.17 -14.59
CA ALA A 191 -24.25 12.24 -15.26
C ALA A 191 -24.58 12.00 -16.75
N GLU A 192 -25.77 12.41 -17.21
CA GLU A 192 -26.16 12.26 -18.63
C GLU A 192 -25.80 13.50 -19.45
N THR A 193 -25.82 14.67 -18.81
CA THR A 193 -25.62 15.97 -19.49
C THR A 193 -24.28 16.61 -19.18
N ASP A 194 -23.55 16.13 -18.16
CA ASP A 194 -22.36 16.77 -17.58
C ASP A 194 -22.59 18.24 -17.12
N ARG A 195 -23.86 18.67 -16.97
CA ARG A 195 -24.28 19.99 -16.47
C ARG A 195 -24.66 19.92 -14.99
N LEU A 196 -24.83 21.08 -14.35
CA LEU A 196 -25.44 21.11 -13.02
C LEU A 196 -26.88 20.58 -13.07
N LYS A 197 -27.27 19.85 -12.02
CA LYS A 197 -28.66 19.44 -11.83
C LYS A 197 -29.58 20.66 -11.70
N PRO A 198 -30.87 20.54 -12.06
CA PRO A 198 -31.83 21.61 -11.85
C PRO A 198 -31.85 22.10 -10.40
N GLU A 199 -32.05 23.41 -10.20
CA GLU A 199 -32.07 24.04 -8.86
C GLU A 199 -32.96 23.28 -7.86
N SER A 200 -34.15 22.82 -8.28
CA SER A 200 -35.06 22.06 -7.41
C SER A 200 -34.45 20.75 -6.91
N GLU A 201 -33.63 20.08 -7.72
CA GLU A 201 -32.94 18.84 -7.33
C GLU A 201 -31.74 19.13 -6.44
N LEU A 202 -30.99 20.20 -6.72
CA LEU A 202 -29.89 20.66 -5.86
C LEU A 202 -30.39 21.02 -4.46
N ARG A 203 -31.50 21.76 -4.36
CA ARG A 203 -32.13 22.07 -3.06
C ARG A 203 -32.59 20.82 -2.33
N THR A 204 -33.22 19.87 -3.04
CA THR A 204 -33.62 18.58 -2.46
C THR A 204 -32.41 17.77 -1.96
N LEU A 205 -31.31 17.78 -2.71
CA LEU A 205 -30.06 17.13 -2.32
C LEU A 205 -29.49 17.74 -1.03
N LEU A 206 -29.40 19.07 -0.94
CA LEU A 206 -28.87 19.77 0.23
C LEU A 206 -29.73 19.51 1.48
N GLU A 207 -31.06 19.60 1.35
CA GLU A 207 -32.00 19.27 2.43
C GLU A 207 -31.84 17.81 2.89
N SER A 208 -31.63 16.86 1.96
CA SER A 208 -31.41 15.45 2.30
C SER A 208 -30.09 15.19 3.04
N ARG A 209 -29.13 16.12 2.94
CA ARG A 209 -27.85 16.11 3.66
C ARG A 209 -27.90 16.92 4.96
N GLY A 210 -29.07 17.48 5.30
CA GLY A 210 -29.27 18.28 6.50
C GLY A 210 -28.70 19.69 6.40
N LEU A 211 -28.52 20.22 5.19
CA LEU A 211 -28.03 21.58 4.95
C LEU A 211 -29.19 22.54 4.62
N SER A 212 -29.16 23.71 5.24
CA SER A 212 -30.10 24.82 5.08
C SER A 212 -29.35 26.10 4.66
N SER A 213 -30.02 27.00 3.94
CA SER A 213 -29.44 28.30 3.55
C SER A 213 -29.11 29.22 4.72
N ASP A 214 -29.69 28.93 5.90
CA ASP A 214 -29.41 29.66 7.15
C ASP A 214 -28.19 29.09 7.92
N ASP A 215 -27.60 27.98 7.47
CA ASP A 215 -26.46 27.36 8.14
C ASP A 215 -25.17 28.12 7.88
N GLU A 216 -24.33 28.22 8.91
CA GLU A 216 -22.93 28.60 8.74
C GLU A 216 -22.15 27.37 8.25
N ILE A 217 -21.68 27.39 7.00
CA ILE A 217 -21.04 26.25 6.35
C ILE A 217 -19.53 26.45 6.29
N LEU A 218 -18.78 25.43 6.71
CA LEU A 218 -17.32 25.40 6.61
C LEU A 218 -16.89 24.27 5.68
N LEU A 219 -16.49 24.63 4.46
CA LEU A 219 -16.02 23.69 3.45
C LEU A 219 -14.56 23.31 3.69
N TYR A 220 -14.22 22.04 3.51
CA TYR A 220 -12.83 21.61 3.45
C TYR A 220 -12.62 20.50 2.41
N CYS A 221 -11.38 20.42 1.90
CA CYS A 221 -10.88 19.28 1.17
C CYS A 221 -9.37 19.13 1.42
N ASN A 222 -8.57 18.74 0.42
CA ASN A 222 -7.12 18.65 0.57
C ASN A 222 -6.37 19.89 0.08
N THR A 223 -6.91 20.58 -0.94
CA THR A 223 -6.15 21.53 -1.78
C THR A 223 -6.98 22.73 -2.24
N ALA A 224 -8.11 22.95 -1.57
CA ALA A 224 -9.19 23.87 -1.97
C ALA A 224 -9.77 23.70 -3.39
N ARG A 225 -9.29 22.76 -4.20
CA ARG A 225 -9.76 22.54 -5.58
C ARG A 225 -11.22 22.10 -5.64
N ARG A 226 -11.55 20.98 -5.00
CA ARG A 226 -12.91 20.39 -5.04
C ARG A 226 -13.92 21.27 -4.31
N LEU A 227 -13.52 21.87 -3.19
CA LEU A 227 -14.42 22.72 -2.41
C LEU A 227 -14.82 23.98 -3.16
N SER A 228 -14.01 24.45 -4.13
CA SER A 228 -14.32 25.67 -4.87
C SER A 228 -15.58 25.50 -5.74
N HIS A 229 -15.76 24.30 -6.30
CA HIS A 229 -16.99 23.98 -7.04
C HIS A 229 -18.21 23.98 -6.11
N THR A 230 -18.11 23.29 -4.96
CA THR A 230 -19.18 23.29 -3.96
C THR A 230 -19.49 24.71 -3.48
N TYR A 231 -18.47 25.54 -3.28
CA TYR A 231 -18.63 26.95 -2.91
C TYR A 231 -19.44 27.72 -3.95
N ALA A 232 -19.07 27.63 -5.23
CA ALA A 232 -19.77 28.33 -6.32
C ALA A 232 -21.25 27.90 -6.43
N VAL A 233 -21.54 26.60 -6.31
CA VAL A 233 -22.92 26.09 -6.37
C VAL A 233 -23.74 26.53 -5.14
N LEU A 234 -23.16 26.52 -3.95
CA LEU A 234 -23.86 26.99 -2.75
C LEU A 234 -24.13 28.50 -2.84
N SER A 235 -23.15 29.28 -3.32
CA SER A 235 -23.28 30.71 -3.53
C SER A 235 -24.41 31.04 -4.52
N SER A 236 -24.49 30.36 -5.68
CA SER A 236 -25.56 30.60 -6.67
C SER A 236 -26.96 30.21 -6.15
N LEU A 237 -27.05 29.33 -5.16
CA LEU A 237 -28.30 28.93 -4.53
C LEU A 237 -28.73 29.85 -3.37
N GLY A 238 -27.92 30.85 -3.02
CA GLY A 238 -28.19 31.83 -1.97
C GLY A 238 -27.78 31.37 -0.57
N TYR A 239 -26.72 30.57 -0.45
CA TYR A 239 -26.10 30.26 0.85
C TYR A 239 -25.05 31.34 1.16
N ASP A 240 -25.39 32.25 2.06
CA ASP A 240 -24.59 33.46 2.31
C ASP A 240 -23.43 33.24 3.29
N GLU A 241 -23.54 32.28 4.21
CA GLU A 241 -22.56 32.06 5.29
C GLU A 241 -21.63 30.87 5.00
N VAL A 242 -21.00 30.87 3.82
CA VAL A 242 -20.05 29.82 3.40
C VAL A 242 -18.61 30.32 3.54
N ARG A 243 -17.81 29.61 4.33
CA ARG A 243 -16.36 29.82 4.49
C ARG A 243 -15.62 28.53 4.18
N PHE A 244 -14.30 28.60 3.97
CA PHE A 244 -13.53 27.41 3.65
C PHE A 244 -12.15 27.37 4.30
N TYR A 245 -11.69 26.16 4.58
CA TYR A 245 -10.35 25.88 5.08
C TYR A 245 -9.42 25.46 3.94
N GLU A 246 -8.30 26.15 3.81
CA GLU A 246 -7.33 25.91 2.72
C GLU A 246 -6.20 24.93 3.08
N GLY A 247 -6.07 24.56 4.35
CA GLY A 247 -4.98 23.68 4.79
C GLY A 247 -5.23 22.21 4.48
N GLU A 248 -4.16 21.41 4.50
CA GLU A 248 -4.31 19.97 4.40
C GLU A 248 -5.00 19.40 5.64
N LEU A 249 -5.96 18.51 5.38
CA LEU A 249 -6.66 17.76 6.42
C LEU A 249 -5.71 16.88 7.25
N THR A 250 -4.56 16.49 6.71
CA THR A 250 -3.54 15.65 7.35
C THR A 250 -3.11 16.19 8.73
N GLY A 251 -2.95 17.52 8.85
CA GLY A 251 -2.53 18.15 10.12
C GLY A 251 -3.63 18.23 11.18
N LEU A 252 -4.90 18.29 10.77
CA LEU A 252 -6.09 18.33 11.62
C LEU A 252 -6.49 16.93 12.09
N VAL A 253 -6.48 15.96 11.16
CA VAL A 253 -6.76 14.57 11.52
C VAL A 253 -5.62 13.98 12.34
N ARG A 254 -4.35 14.42 12.22
CA ARG A 254 -3.29 13.98 13.16
C ARG A 254 -3.55 14.36 14.61
N ALA A 255 -4.19 15.50 14.88
CA ALA A 255 -4.50 15.96 16.25
C ALA A 255 -5.75 15.30 16.84
N ASN A 256 -6.70 14.92 15.97
CA ASN A 256 -7.98 14.33 16.35
C ASN A 256 -8.10 12.84 16.00
N SER A 257 -7.03 12.22 15.45
CA SER A 257 -6.95 10.77 15.28
C SER A 257 -6.86 10.17 16.68
N PRO A 258 -7.71 9.20 17.01
CA PRO A 258 -7.60 8.52 18.30
C PRO A 258 -6.20 7.91 18.41
N ALA A 259 -5.41 8.40 19.37
CA ALA A 259 -4.14 7.79 19.71
C ALA A 259 -4.46 6.45 20.38
N TRP A 260 -4.31 5.35 19.65
CA TRP A 260 -4.55 4.04 20.21
C TRP A 260 -3.37 3.63 21.06
N ASP A 261 -3.62 3.43 22.34
CA ASP A 261 -2.69 2.74 23.21
C ASP A 261 -2.88 1.22 23.04
N PRO A 262 -1.87 0.50 22.51
CA PRO A 262 -2.00 -0.92 22.27
C PRO A 262 -2.14 -1.74 23.58
N GLN A 263 -1.63 -1.24 24.71
CA GLN A 263 -1.76 -1.93 26.01
C GLN A 263 -3.16 -1.73 26.59
N GLU A 264 -3.70 -0.50 26.54
CA GLU A 264 -5.08 -0.25 26.96
C GLU A 264 -6.08 -1.02 26.09
N LEU A 265 -5.84 -1.07 24.78
CA LEU A 265 -6.63 -1.85 23.85
C LEU A 265 -6.57 -3.34 24.19
N TYR A 266 -5.37 -3.88 24.43
CA TYR A 266 -5.18 -5.26 24.86
C TYR A 266 -6.00 -5.59 26.11
N HIS A 267 -5.91 -4.76 27.15
CA HIS A 267 -6.66 -4.98 28.40
C HIS A 267 -8.18 -4.87 28.22
N SER A 268 -8.64 -3.90 27.43
CA SER A 268 -10.07 -3.69 27.16
C SER A 268 -10.66 -4.86 26.38
N VAL A 269 -9.97 -5.30 25.32
CA VAL A 269 -10.38 -6.46 24.53
C VAL A 269 -10.35 -7.72 25.38
N ARG A 270 -9.32 -7.92 26.20
CA ARG A 270 -9.23 -9.08 27.11
C ARG A 270 -10.40 -9.14 28.10
N ALA A 271 -10.90 -7.99 28.56
CA ALA A 271 -12.03 -7.92 29.47
C ALA A 271 -13.37 -8.24 28.78
N VAL A 272 -13.58 -7.75 27.55
CA VAL A 272 -14.84 -7.89 26.80
C VAL A 272 -14.91 -9.18 26.00
N ALA A 273 -13.77 -9.73 25.58
CA ALA A 273 -13.68 -10.93 24.73
C ALA A 273 -14.57 -12.12 25.17
N PRO A 274 -14.69 -12.46 26.47
CA PRO A 274 -15.56 -13.55 26.92
C PRO A 274 -17.06 -13.34 26.65
N GLU A 275 -17.51 -12.10 26.39
CA GLU A 275 -18.89 -11.76 26.06
C GLU A 275 -19.22 -11.98 24.56
N GLY A 276 -18.19 -12.20 23.74
CA GLY A 276 -18.30 -12.63 22.36
C GLY A 276 -18.20 -11.53 21.31
N PHE A 277 -18.28 -11.93 20.04
CA PHE A 277 -18.01 -11.06 18.88
C PHE A 277 -18.84 -9.77 18.86
N ASP A 278 -20.15 -9.87 19.12
CA ASP A 278 -21.07 -8.72 19.07
C ASP A 278 -20.89 -7.75 20.25
N ALA A 279 -20.28 -8.20 21.36
CA ALA A 279 -20.01 -7.34 22.53
C ALA A 279 -18.86 -6.36 22.27
N LEU A 280 -17.92 -6.71 21.39
CA LEU A 280 -16.80 -5.83 21.04
C LEU A 280 -17.24 -4.45 20.55
N PRO A 281 -18.05 -4.31 19.48
CA PRO A 281 -18.48 -2.99 19.02
C PRO A 281 -19.43 -2.31 20.03
N ALA A 282 -20.25 -3.09 20.75
CA ALA A 282 -21.19 -2.56 21.74
C ALA A 282 -20.48 -1.88 22.92
N GLU A 283 -19.38 -2.45 23.41
CA GLU A 283 -18.66 -1.96 24.59
C GLU A 283 -17.43 -1.10 24.24
N LEU A 284 -16.78 -1.35 23.10
CA LEU A 284 -15.50 -0.72 22.73
C LEU A 284 -15.60 0.23 21.51
N GLY A 285 -16.79 0.34 20.90
CA GLY A 285 -17.08 1.20 19.75
C GLY A 285 -16.95 0.52 18.39
N ASP A 286 -17.67 1.04 17.39
CA ASP A 286 -17.82 0.42 16.06
C ASP A 286 -16.51 0.23 15.29
N ASP A 287 -15.49 1.07 15.55
CA ASP A 287 -14.19 1.00 14.89
C ASP A 287 -13.24 -0.03 15.54
N ILE A 288 -13.67 -0.75 16.58
CA ILE A 288 -12.85 -1.75 17.31
C ILE A 288 -12.17 -2.74 16.37
N PHE A 289 -12.86 -3.23 15.32
CA PHE A 289 -12.28 -4.20 14.39
C PHE A 289 -11.07 -3.65 13.61
N SER A 290 -11.02 -2.35 13.37
CA SER A 290 -9.85 -1.69 12.78
C SER A 290 -8.69 -1.59 13.78
N ARG A 291 -9.01 -1.39 15.07
CA ARG A 291 -8.03 -1.31 16.17
C ARG A 291 -7.41 -2.68 16.48
N LEU A 292 -8.20 -3.76 16.40
CA LEU A 292 -7.76 -5.14 16.64
C LEU A 292 -6.56 -5.56 15.79
N HIS A 293 -6.30 -4.90 14.66
CA HIS A 293 -5.07 -5.12 13.90
C HIS A 293 -3.80 -4.90 14.72
N LEU A 294 -3.80 -3.98 15.70
CA LEU A 294 -2.69 -3.76 16.64
C LEU A 294 -2.51 -4.91 17.63
N LEU A 295 -3.50 -5.79 17.80
CA LEU A 295 -3.38 -7.00 18.61
C LEU A 295 -3.12 -8.25 17.75
N GLY A 296 -2.81 -8.05 16.46
CA GLY A 296 -2.55 -9.14 15.52
C GLY A 296 -3.81 -9.80 14.95
N LEU A 297 -5.00 -9.24 15.20
CA LEU A 297 -6.29 -9.80 14.81
C LEU A 297 -6.85 -9.11 13.56
N TYR A 298 -7.25 -9.89 12.57
CA TYR A 298 -7.98 -9.40 11.39
C TYR A 298 -9.29 -10.13 11.24
N THR A 299 -10.36 -9.40 10.93
CA THR A 299 -11.60 -10.02 10.48
C THR A 299 -11.40 -10.74 9.15
N THR A 300 -11.99 -11.91 9.01
CA THR A 300 -11.86 -12.76 7.80
C THR A 300 -13.13 -12.71 6.96
N ARG A 301 -13.19 -13.47 5.88
CA ARG A 301 -14.43 -13.63 5.09
C ARG A 301 -15.52 -14.38 5.86
N GLN A 302 -15.15 -15.05 6.94
CA GLN A 302 -16.02 -15.84 7.79
C GLN A 302 -16.37 -15.00 9.01
N ASP A 303 -17.62 -14.55 9.07
CA ASP A 303 -18.12 -13.70 10.13
C ASP A 303 -17.99 -14.40 11.50
N GLY A 304 -17.64 -13.65 12.54
CA GLY A 304 -17.37 -14.20 13.87
C GLY A 304 -15.95 -14.75 14.07
N TYR A 305 -15.15 -14.90 13.01
CA TYR A 305 -13.80 -15.47 13.08
C TYR A 305 -12.70 -14.51 12.65
N PHE A 306 -11.53 -14.67 13.27
CA PHE A 306 -10.35 -13.86 13.05
C PHE A 306 -9.17 -14.68 12.51
N MET A 307 -8.32 -13.99 11.75
CA MET A 307 -6.94 -14.39 11.57
C MET A 307 -6.13 -13.78 12.72
N LEU A 308 -5.33 -14.60 13.38
CA LEU A 308 -4.36 -14.19 14.39
C LEU A 308 -2.94 -14.27 13.81
N ARG A 309 -2.15 -13.22 14.00
CA ARG A 309 -0.74 -13.16 13.63
C ARG A 309 0.15 -12.94 14.85
N THR A 310 1.22 -13.70 14.94
CA THR A 310 2.28 -13.52 15.95
C THR A 310 3.34 -12.51 15.49
N LYS A 311 4.03 -11.89 16.45
CA LYS A 311 5.25 -11.11 16.21
C LYS A 311 6.43 -11.94 16.71
N ILE A 312 7.34 -12.27 15.80
CA ILE A 312 8.48 -13.17 16.02
C ILE A 312 9.69 -12.48 15.39
N PRO A 313 10.35 -11.52 16.07
CA PRO A 313 11.47 -10.78 15.51
C PRO A 313 12.53 -11.72 14.94
N GLY A 314 12.86 -11.53 13.66
CA GLY A 314 13.80 -12.37 12.93
C GLY A 314 13.33 -13.81 12.64
N GLY A 315 12.10 -14.17 12.99
CA GLY A 315 11.54 -15.50 12.71
C GLY A 315 12.05 -16.61 13.61
N GLN A 316 12.58 -16.27 14.78
CA GLN A 316 13.27 -17.22 15.66
C GLN A 316 12.32 -17.73 16.74
N LEU A 317 12.11 -19.04 16.78
CA LEU A 317 11.34 -19.70 17.82
C LEU A 317 12.22 -20.71 18.54
N THR A 318 12.15 -20.73 19.86
CA THR A 318 12.55 -21.91 20.62
C THR A 318 11.57 -23.06 20.34
N ALA A 319 11.99 -24.30 20.60
CA ALA A 319 11.13 -25.46 20.44
C ALA A 319 9.86 -25.37 21.29
N GLU A 320 9.94 -24.85 22.53
CA GLU A 320 8.75 -24.68 23.37
C GLU A 320 7.80 -23.60 22.83
N GLN A 321 8.33 -22.53 22.22
CA GLN A 321 7.51 -21.54 21.52
C GLN A 321 6.82 -22.16 20.29
N ALA A 322 7.57 -22.88 19.44
CA ALA A 322 7.01 -23.57 18.27
C ALA A 322 5.94 -24.60 18.67
N ARG A 323 6.19 -25.38 19.72
CA ARG A 323 5.24 -26.34 20.29
C ARG A 323 3.98 -25.66 20.80
N THR A 324 4.12 -24.52 21.49
CA THR A 324 2.97 -23.75 21.99
C THR A 324 2.14 -23.17 20.86
N VAL A 325 2.78 -22.63 19.81
CA VAL A 325 2.08 -22.19 18.59
C VAL A 325 1.32 -23.34 17.94
N GLY A 326 1.93 -24.52 17.82
CA GLY A 326 1.27 -25.71 17.28
C GLY A 326 0.07 -26.17 18.12
N ARG A 327 0.20 -26.21 19.46
CA ARG A 327 -0.91 -26.54 20.37
C ARG A 327 -2.07 -25.56 20.26
N VAL A 328 -1.78 -24.26 20.16
CA VAL A 328 -2.81 -23.23 19.97
C VAL A 328 -3.51 -23.42 18.63
N ALA A 329 -2.77 -23.74 17.56
CA ALA A 329 -3.37 -23.97 16.25
C ALA A 329 -4.31 -25.19 16.26
N ASP A 330 -3.90 -26.32 16.85
CA ASP A 330 -4.72 -27.54 16.93
C ASP A 330 -6.02 -27.34 17.73
N GLU A 331 -5.97 -26.51 18.78
CA GLU A 331 -7.10 -26.35 19.70
C GLU A 331 -8.05 -25.23 19.28
N PHE A 332 -7.53 -24.11 18.79
CA PHE A 332 -8.31 -22.88 18.55
C PHE A 332 -8.42 -22.48 17.08
N ALA A 333 -7.57 -23.00 16.20
CA ALA A 333 -7.49 -22.60 14.79
C ALA A 333 -8.06 -23.64 13.82
N THR A 334 -9.15 -24.30 14.22
CA THR A 334 -9.78 -25.39 13.45
C THR A 334 -11.08 -24.94 12.81
N ALA A 335 -11.30 -25.37 11.57
CA ALA A 335 -12.52 -25.05 10.83
C ALA A 335 -13.73 -25.67 11.53
N PRO A 336 -14.78 -24.89 11.83
CA PRO A 336 -15.97 -25.43 12.46
C PRO A 336 -16.81 -26.23 11.45
N PRO A 337 -17.71 -27.14 11.90
CA PRO A 337 -18.50 -28.01 11.03
C PRO A 337 -19.33 -27.26 9.96
N GLU A 338 -19.89 -26.10 10.31
CA GLU A 338 -20.66 -25.24 9.39
C GLU A 338 -19.83 -24.66 8.25
N HIS A 339 -18.51 -24.60 8.41
CA HIS A 339 -17.55 -24.19 7.40
C HIS A 339 -16.79 -25.38 6.77
N GLY A 340 -17.32 -26.60 6.95
CA GLY A 340 -16.82 -27.82 6.32
C GLY A 340 -16.05 -28.75 7.25
N GLY A 341 -15.70 -28.31 8.47
CA GLY A 341 -14.89 -29.10 9.40
C GLY A 341 -13.65 -29.67 8.70
N SER A 342 -13.32 -30.93 8.97
CA SER A 342 -12.19 -31.67 8.37
C SER A 342 -12.16 -31.69 6.84
N GLU A 343 -13.28 -31.40 6.16
CA GLU A 343 -13.39 -31.36 4.70
C GLU A 343 -13.18 -29.95 4.12
N GLN A 344 -12.95 -28.94 4.97
CA GLN A 344 -12.79 -27.52 4.56
C GLN A 344 -11.63 -27.31 3.58
N ASN A 345 -10.52 -28.03 3.78
CA ASN A 345 -9.39 -28.01 2.88
C ASN A 345 -9.01 -29.44 2.45
N PRO A 346 -9.07 -29.77 1.14
CA PRO A 346 -8.79 -31.12 0.66
C PRO A 346 -7.30 -31.52 0.72
N VAL A 347 -6.41 -30.56 1.01
CA VAL A 347 -4.96 -30.80 1.12
C VAL A 347 -4.53 -30.85 2.58
N PHE A 348 -5.03 -29.93 3.42
CA PHE A 348 -4.54 -29.72 4.77
C PHE A 348 -5.56 -29.99 5.89
N GLY A 349 -6.79 -30.39 5.57
CA GLY A 349 -7.83 -30.64 6.57
C GLY A 349 -8.45 -29.37 7.14
N ASP A 350 -8.67 -29.32 8.45
CA ASP A 350 -9.37 -28.25 9.17
C ASP A 350 -8.50 -27.38 10.06
N GLY A 351 -7.31 -27.82 10.47
CA GLY A 351 -6.44 -27.08 11.38
C GLY A 351 -5.03 -26.91 10.81
N PHE A 352 -4.66 -25.67 10.49
CA PHE A 352 -3.33 -25.36 9.96
C PHE A 352 -2.89 -23.93 10.29
N LEU A 353 -1.59 -23.70 10.21
CA LEU A 353 -0.94 -22.41 10.33
C LEU A 353 -0.09 -22.11 9.10
N ASP A 354 0.15 -20.82 8.86
CA ASP A 354 0.90 -20.33 7.72
C ASP A 354 2.13 -19.53 8.18
N VAL A 355 3.31 -19.94 7.74
CA VAL A 355 4.52 -19.13 7.75
C VAL A 355 4.38 -18.00 6.72
N THR A 356 4.68 -16.78 7.15
CA THR A 356 4.47 -15.57 6.34
C THR A 356 5.76 -15.12 5.65
N THR A 357 5.63 -14.32 4.59
CA THR A 357 6.77 -13.68 3.89
C THR A 357 7.51 -12.62 4.72
N ARG A 358 7.16 -12.48 5.99
CA ARG A 358 7.82 -11.63 6.98
C ARG A 358 8.26 -12.40 8.22
N GLN A 359 8.43 -13.72 8.11
CA GLN A 359 8.91 -14.58 9.20
C GLN A 359 7.98 -14.67 10.44
N GLY A 360 6.78 -14.09 10.39
CA GLY A 360 5.73 -14.36 11.38
C GLY A 360 4.95 -15.64 11.05
N ILE A 361 4.12 -16.08 12.01
CA ILE A 361 3.14 -17.15 11.82
C ILE A 361 1.74 -16.53 11.90
N GLN A 362 0.82 -17.03 11.06
CA GLN A 362 -0.59 -16.70 11.16
C GLN A 362 -1.46 -17.96 11.19
N MET A 363 -2.60 -17.87 11.84
CA MET A 363 -3.61 -18.93 11.94
C MET A 363 -5.01 -18.32 11.81
N HIS A 364 -5.99 -19.11 11.39
CA HIS A 364 -7.37 -18.65 11.11
C HIS A 364 -8.35 -19.36 12.04
N TRP A 365 -9.65 -19.09 11.90
CA TRP A 365 -10.71 -19.66 12.74
C TRP A 365 -10.67 -19.29 14.22
N ILE A 366 -9.87 -18.28 14.59
CA ILE A 366 -9.79 -17.82 15.96
C ILE A 366 -11.09 -17.08 16.33
N ARG A 367 -11.70 -17.44 17.44
CA ARG A 367 -12.83 -16.70 18.00
C ARG A 367 -12.32 -15.71 19.03
N ILE A 368 -13.03 -14.60 19.22
CA ILE A 368 -12.56 -13.57 20.16
C ILE A 368 -12.54 -14.10 21.60
N GLU A 369 -13.49 -14.96 21.95
CA GLU A 369 -13.68 -15.57 23.26
C GLU A 369 -12.45 -16.39 23.70
N ASP A 370 -11.71 -16.92 22.74
CA ASP A 370 -10.52 -17.75 22.99
C ASP A 370 -9.26 -16.91 23.22
N MET A 371 -9.26 -15.62 22.84
CA MET A 371 -8.07 -14.77 22.86
C MET A 371 -7.42 -14.60 24.24
N PRO A 372 -8.15 -14.43 25.36
CA PRO A 372 -7.53 -14.36 26.68
C PRO A 372 -6.68 -15.60 27.00
N GLU A 373 -7.16 -16.80 26.66
CA GLU A 373 -6.41 -18.04 26.88
C GLU A 373 -5.22 -18.19 25.92
N ILE A 374 -5.40 -17.82 24.65
CA ILE A 374 -4.33 -17.83 23.66
C ILE A 374 -3.19 -16.90 24.10
N TRP A 375 -3.52 -15.69 24.57
CA TRP A 375 -2.53 -14.75 25.11
C TRP A 375 -1.82 -15.29 26.34
N ASP A 376 -2.54 -15.88 27.30
CA ASP A 376 -1.91 -16.50 28.47
C ASP A 376 -0.89 -17.58 28.07
N ARG A 377 -1.22 -18.41 27.07
CA ARG A 377 -0.31 -19.43 26.55
C ARG A 377 0.91 -18.82 25.85
N PHE A 378 0.72 -17.82 25.00
CA PHE A 378 1.84 -17.14 24.33
C PHE A 378 2.75 -16.39 25.30
N GLU A 379 2.19 -15.65 26.24
CA GLU A 379 2.94 -14.92 27.26
C GLU A 379 3.77 -15.86 28.14
N SER A 380 3.26 -17.06 28.44
CA SER A 380 3.98 -18.06 29.23
C SER A 380 5.30 -18.54 28.60
N VAL A 381 5.47 -18.34 27.29
CA VAL A 381 6.67 -18.68 26.51
C VAL A 381 7.34 -17.46 25.87
N GLY A 382 6.94 -16.24 26.29
CA GLY A 382 7.52 -14.98 25.79
C GLY A 382 7.12 -14.61 24.36
N LEU A 383 6.00 -15.13 23.84
CA LEU A 383 5.44 -14.73 22.55
C LEU A 383 4.40 -13.62 22.72
N THR A 384 4.25 -12.80 21.68
CA THR A 384 3.31 -11.68 21.64
C THR A 384 2.61 -11.58 20.28
N THR A 385 1.43 -10.98 20.28
CA THR A 385 0.69 -10.61 19.06
C THR A 385 0.56 -9.10 18.92
N ILE A 386 1.01 -8.35 19.94
CA ILE A 386 0.94 -6.89 19.98
C ILE A 386 1.82 -6.33 18.86
N GLN A 387 1.24 -5.40 18.10
CA GLN A 387 1.82 -4.75 16.94
C GLN A 387 2.40 -5.72 15.90
N ALA A 388 1.96 -6.98 15.88
CA ALA A 388 2.24 -7.91 14.77
C ALA A 388 1.65 -7.37 13.44
N SER A 389 0.68 -6.46 13.54
CA SER A 389 -0.06 -5.84 12.44
C SER A 389 -0.56 -4.44 12.81
N GLY A 390 -1.40 -3.83 11.97
CA GLY A 390 -1.80 -2.43 12.13
C GLY A 390 -0.83 -1.42 11.50
N ASN A 391 -0.96 -0.16 11.92
CA ASN A 391 -0.17 0.98 11.47
C ASN A 391 0.99 1.24 12.44
N THR A 392 1.95 0.34 12.40
CA THR A 392 3.08 0.23 13.33
C THR A 392 4.25 -0.47 12.62
N LEU A 393 5.38 -0.61 13.30
CA LEU A 393 6.45 -1.53 12.92
C LEU A 393 5.91 -2.95 12.81
N ARG A 394 6.08 -3.56 11.64
CA ARG A 394 5.82 -4.98 11.40
C ARG A 394 7.01 -5.82 11.83
N ASN A 395 6.82 -7.13 11.89
CA ASN A 395 7.88 -8.09 12.20
C ASN A 395 9.20 -7.75 11.48
N VAL A 396 10.30 -7.63 12.24
CA VAL A 396 11.63 -7.33 11.71
C VAL A 396 12.16 -8.58 11.00
N VAL A 397 12.58 -8.43 9.75
CA VAL A 397 13.03 -9.56 8.91
C VAL A 397 14.55 -9.65 8.94
N ILE A 398 15.11 -10.84 9.19
CA ILE A 398 16.56 -11.10 9.15
C ILE A 398 16.88 -12.38 8.38
N CYS A 399 18.17 -12.66 8.21
CA CYS A 399 18.64 -13.96 7.70
C CYS A 399 18.24 -15.11 8.65
N PRO A 400 17.52 -16.15 8.17
CA PRO A 400 17.23 -17.36 8.95
C PRO A 400 18.48 -18.07 9.50
N ALA A 401 19.64 -17.90 8.84
CA ALA A 401 20.91 -18.43 9.31
C ALA A 401 21.70 -17.46 10.22
N ALA A 402 21.11 -16.35 10.67
CA ALA A 402 21.81 -15.39 11.53
C ALA A 402 22.38 -16.06 12.80
N GLY A 403 23.61 -15.72 13.16
CA GLY A 403 24.40 -16.31 14.25
C GLY A 403 25.02 -17.68 13.97
N VAL A 404 24.70 -18.33 12.85
CA VAL A 404 25.23 -19.67 12.49
C VAL A 404 25.76 -19.76 11.05
N GLY A 405 25.40 -18.81 10.19
CA GLY A 405 25.85 -18.69 8.81
C GLY A 405 27.10 -17.81 8.65
N HIS A 406 27.47 -17.57 7.39
CA HIS A 406 28.53 -16.62 7.06
C HIS A 406 27.98 -15.19 7.08
N GLU A 407 28.30 -14.45 8.13
CA GLU A 407 27.81 -13.07 8.33
C GLU A 407 28.88 -12.16 8.93
N THR A 408 28.70 -10.86 8.70
CA THR A 408 29.56 -9.79 9.23
C THR A 408 29.14 -9.42 10.65
N VAL A 409 27.83 -9.36 10.89
CA VAL A 409 27.24 -8.95 12.16
C VAL A 409 26.11 -9.92 12.50
N ASP A 410 26.11 -10.48 13.72
CA ASP A 410 24.95 -11.22 14.23
C ASP A 410 23.81 -10.25 14.56
N VAL A 411 22.76 -10.27 13.72
CA VAL A 411 21.64 -9.33 13.79
C VAL A 411 20.48 -9.81 14.65
N ARG A 412 20.58 -10.99 15.29
CA ARG A 412 19.46 -11.57 16.06
C ARG A 412 19.02 -10.68 17.21
N GLY A 413 19.96 -10.27 18.07
CA GLY A 413 19.68 -9.37 19.19
C GLY A 413 19.20 -7.99 18.72
N LEU A 414 19.79 -7.46 17.64
CA LEU A 414 19.35 -6.17 17.08
C LEU A 414 17.91 -6.20 16.56
N ALA A 415 17.46 -7.33 16.01
CA ALA A 415 16.08 -7.47 15.54
C ALA A 415 15.08 -7.45 16.70
N GLU A 416 15.45 -8.05 17.83
CA GLU A 416 14.69 -7.99 19.09
C GLU A 416 14.69 -6.56 19.63
N ASP A 417 15.86 -5.91 19.74
CA ASP A 417 15.98 -4.53 20.23
C ASP A 417 15.13 -3.55 19.42
N VAL A 418 15.13 -3.67 18.09
CA VAL A 418 14.27 -2.85 17.21
C VAL A 418 12.79 -3.18 17.42
N ALA A 419 12.42 -4.45 17.59
CA ALA A 419 11.03 -4.83 17.83
C ALA A 419 10.51 -4.32 19.18
N ASP A 420 11.34 -4.37 20.22
CA ASP A 420 11.04 -3.97 21.59
C ASP A 420 10.91 -2.45 21.72
N ALA A 421 11.74 -1.69 21.01
CA ALA A 421 11.67 -0.23 21.00
C ALA A 421 10.31 0.32 20.48
N PHE A 422 9.57 -0.48 19.71
CA PHE A 422 8.26 -0.13 19.18
C PHE A 422 7.10 -0.78 19.94
N GLU A 423 7.35 -1.91 20.60
CA GLU A 423 6.30 -2.71 21.24
C GLU A 423 5.68 -1.98 22.44
N GLY A 424 4.35 -1.96 22.49
CA GLY A 424 3.60 -1.27 23.54
C GLY A 424 3.62 0.26 23.45
N SER A 425 4.38 0.86 22.52
CA SER A 425 4.47 2.31 22.40
C SER A 425 3.24 2.90 21.74
N THR A 426 2.49 3.75 22.48
CA THR A 426 1.38 4.55 21.95
C THR A 426 1.85 5.42 20.77
N ARG A 427 3.07 5.97 20.83
CA ARG A 427 3.62 6.81 19.76
C ARG A 427 3.78 6.02 18.46
N TYR A 428 4.31 4.81 18.54
CA TYR A 428 4.63 3.99 17.37
C TYR A 428 3.52 3.01 16.96
N ALA A 429 2.42 2.95 17.71
CA ALA A 429 1.20 2.24 17.33
C ALA A 429 0.30 3.00 16.35
N ASN A 430 0.62 4.27 16.06
CA ASN A 430 -0.20 5.20 15.27
C ASN A 430 0.60 5.85 14.13
N LEU A 431 1.43 5.05 13.44
CA LEU A 431 2.13 5.51 12.23
C LEU A 431 1.12 5.82 11.11
N PRO A 432 1.48 6.59 10.07
CA PRO A 432 0.59 6.81 8.93
C PRO A 432 0.15 5.50 8.26
N ARG A 433 1.05 4.51 8.23
CA ARG A 433 0.77 3.15 7.75
C ARG A 433 1.77 2.14 8.31
N LYS A 434 1.65 0.87 7.92
CA LYS A 434 2.63 -0.19 8.22
C LYS A 434 4.06 0.25 7.86
N PHE A 435 4.97 0.12 8.82
CA PHE A 435 6.40 0.37 8.68
C PHE A 435 7.16 -0.96 8.76
N LYS A 436 8.09 -1.20 7.83
CA LYS A 436 8.76 -2.48 7.68
C LYS A 436 10.27 -2.28 7.73
N VAL A 437 10.92 -3.03 8.62
CA VAL A 437 12.37 -3.04 8.79
C VAL A 437 12.93 -4.43 8.43
N SER A 438 14.14 -4.47 7.84
CA SER A 438 14.96 -5.68 7.75
C SER A 438 16.40 -5.43 8.16
N LEU A 439 17.05 -6.43 8.76
CA LEU A 439 18.46 -6.43 9.10
C LEU A 439 19.15 -7.65 8.45
N SER A 440 20.12 -7.41 7.58
CA SER A 440 20.97 -8.47 7.02
C SER A 440 22.39 -8.30 7.51
N GLY A 441 22.90 -9.27 8.26
CA GLY A 441 24.33 -9.40 8.57
C GLY A 441 25.09 -10.24 7.54
N CYS A 442 24.37 -11.12 6.84
CA CYS A 442 24.90 -11.98 5.78
C CYS A 442 25.12 -11.22 4.48
N HIS A 443 25.96 -11.78 3.62
CA HIS A 443 26.30 -11.19 2.31
C HIS A 443 25.24 -11.49 1.23
N GLU A 444 24.26 -12.34 1.53
CA GLU A 444 23.25 -12.82 0.59
C GLU A 444 21.89 -12.05 0.67
N ASN A 445 21.85 -10.89 1.32
CA ASN A 445 20.65 -10.02 1.41
C ASN A 445 19.33 -10.75 1.76
N CYS A 446 19.40 -11.72 2.67
CA CYS A 446 18.25 -12.56 3.03
C CYS A 446 17.07 -11.74 3.60
N GLY A 447 17.34 -10.55 4.15
CA GLY A 447 16.33 -9.62 4.65
C GLY A 447 15.51 -8.89 3.58
N ARG A 448 15.93 -8.95 2.30
CA ARG A 448 15.30 -8.27 1.15
C ARG A 448 15.13 -6.77 1.38
N ALA A 449 16.25 -6.08 1.61
CA ALA A 449 16.27 -4.66 1.97
C ALA A 449 15.52 -3.77 0.97
N GLU A 450 15.51 -4.15 -0.31
CA GLU A 450 14.83 -3.49 -1.44
C GLU A 450 13.31 -3.36 -1.22
N LEU A 451 12.72 -4.22 -0.38
CA LEU A 451 11.27 -4.31 -0.20
C LEU A 451 10.76 -3.64 1.07
N GLN A 452 11.67 -3.13 1.90
CA GLN A 452 11.38 -2.59 3.21
C GLN A 452 11.26 -1.08 3.19
N ASP A 453 10.55 -0.52 4.17
CA ASP A 453 10.56 0.93 4.36
C ASP A 453 11.97 1.38 4.80
N LEU A 454 12.65 0.57 5.63
CA LEU A 454 14.05 0.73 6.05
C LEU A 454 14.77 -0.62 6.03
N GLY A 455 15.88 -0.75 5.31
CA GLY A 455 16.67 -1.97 5.20
C GLY A 455 18.12 -1.73 5.55
N PHE A 456 18.74 -2.66 6.26
CA PHE A 456 20.15 -2.64 6.63
C PHE A 456 20.86 -3.83 6.01
N VAL A 457 21.97 -3.58 5.31
CA VAL A 457 22.80 -4.57 4.63
C VAL A 457 24.26 -4.40 5.05
N PRO A 458 25.09 -5.46 5.13
CA PRO A 458 26.38 -5.36 5.78
C PRO A 458 27.35 -4.47 4.99
N ALA A 459 28.07 -3.61 5.69
CA ALA A 459 29.05 -2.69 5.13
C ALA A 459 30.22 -2.46 6.11
N VAL A 460 31.32 -1.90 5.59
CA VAL A 460 32.53 -1.59 6.36
C VAL A 460 32.85 -0.10 6.28
N LYS A 461 33.30 0.47 7.41
CA LYS A 461 33.83 1.83 7.49
C LYS A 461 35.06 1.91 8.39
N ASP A 462 36.21 2.29 7.84
CA ASP A 462 37.49 2.39 8.59
C ASP A 462 37.84 1.10 9.35
N GLY A 463 37.48 -0.06 8.78
CA GLY A 463 37.64 -1.38 9.42
C GLY A 463 36.64 -1.68 10.54
N ARG A 464 35.60 -0.85 10.71
CA ARG A 464 34.44 -1.12 11.57
C ARG A 464 33.35 -1.80 10.74
N ASP A 465 32.85 -2.91 11.25
CA ASP A 465 31.69 -3.59 10.67
C ASP A 465 30.39 -2.89 11.08
N GLY A 466 29.46 -2.77 10.14
CA GLY A 466 28.16 -2.15 10.35
C GLY A 466 27.27 -2.34 9.13
N PHE A 467 26.47 -1.34 8.81
CA PHE A 467 25.44 -1.44 7.79
C PHE A 467 25.43 -0.26 6.83
N ALA A 468 25.20 -0.53 5.55
CA ALA A 468 24.63 0.44 4.63
C ALA A 468 23.10 0.40 4.72
N VAL A 469 22.46 1.54 4.50
CA VAL A 469 21.02 1.73 4.72
C VAL A 469 20.30 1.93 3.38
N LYS A 470 19.26 1.13 3.11
CA LYS A 470 18.31 1.33 2.02
C LYS A 470 16.97 1.85 2.55
N VAL A 471 16.32 2.77 1.82
CA VAL A 471 15.05 3.41 2.24
C VAL A 471 13.98 3.46 1.15
N GLY A 472 12.72 3.36 1.57
CA GLY A 472 11.56 3.64 0.71
C GLY A 472 11.16 2.52 -0.24
N GLY A 473 11.31 1.26 0.17
CA GLY A 473 10.83 0.10 -0.58
C GLY A 473 9.35 -0.23 -0.36
N GLY A 474 8.71 -0.85 -1.35
CA GLY A 474 7.38 -1.43 -1.19
C GLY A 474 6.68 -1.82 -2.49
N LEU A 475 6.01 -2.98 -2.47
CA LEU A 475 5.52 -3.69 -3.66
C LEU A 475 4.03 -3.57 -4.02
N SER A 476 3.20 -2.83 -3.28
CA SER A 476 1.78 -2.67 -3.64
C SER A 476 1.65 -1.98 -5.01
N ASP A 477 0.48 -1.43 -5.33
CA ASP A 477 0.36 -0.48 -6.45
C ASP A 477 1.46 0.59 -6.40
N GLY A 478 2.07 0.86 -7.56
CA GLY A 478 3.31 1.65 -7.71
C GLY A 478 4.53 1.02 -7.02
N PRO A 479 4.99 -0.19 -7.40
CA PRO A 479 6.11 -0.85 -6.73
C PRO A 479 7.39 -0.01 -6.82
N ARG A 480 8.14 0.07 -5.72
CA ARG A 480 9.41 0.81 -5.63
C ARG A 480 10.44 -0.04 -4.88
N ALA A 481 11.64 -0.17 -5.45
CA ALA A 481 12.78 -0.73 -4.73
C ALA A 481 13.37 0.34 -3.79
N ALA A 482 13.77 -0.07 -2.59
CA ALA A 482 14.43 0.81 -1.63
C ALA A 482 15.76 1.32 -2.21
N THR A 483 16.03 2.61 -2.04
CA THR A 483 17.23 3.25 -2.59
C THR A 483 18.31 3.28 -1.53
N ASP A 484 19.56 3.05 -1.92
CA ASP A 484 20.71 3.22 -1.03
C ASP A 484 20.82 4.68 -0.58
N LEU A 485 20.80 4.87 0.74
CA LEU A 485 20.95 6.16 1.39
C LEU A 485 22.42 6.59 1.41
N GLY A 486 23.39 5.71 1.15
CA GLY A 486 24.81 6.05 1.09
C GLY A 486 25.42 6.34 2.46
N VAL A 487 24.82 5.84 3.54
CA VAL A 487 25.25 6.06 4.92
C VAL A 487 25.68 4.75 5.58
N PHE A 488 26.71 4.82 6.41
CA PHE A 488 27.17 3.78 7.30
C PHE A 488 26.53 3.95 8.68
N VAL A 489 26.00 2.86 9.22
CA VAL A 489 25.42 2.81 10.56
C VAL A 489 26.06 1.68 11.34
N PRO A 490 26.74 1.97 12.47
CA PRO A 490 27.26 0.91 13.32
C PRO A 490 26.12 0.20 14.05
N PRO A 491 26.29 -1.06 14.47
CA PRO A 491 25.25 -1.86 15.13
C PRO A 491 24.51 -1.15 16.27
N GLU A 492 25.24 -0.42 17.12
CA GLU A 492 24.70 0.32 18.26
C GLU A 492 23.83 1.55 17.91
N ARG A 493 23.63 1.86 16.62
CA ARG A 493 22.79 2.97 16.14
C ARG A 493 21.59 2.51 15.29
N VAL A 494 21.42 1.20 15.10
CA VAL A 494 20.31 0.65 14.30
C VAL A 494 18.95 0.99 14.89
N VAL A 495 18.81 0.90 16.22
CA VAL A 495 17.56 1.24 16.92
C VAL A 495 17.27 2.74 16.79
N ASP A 496 18.26 3.59 17.07
CA ASP A 496 18.13 5.06 16.97
C ASP A 496 17.66 5.48 15.57
N LEU A 497 18.28 4.94 14.52
CA LEU A 497 17.89 5.25 13.14
C LEU A 497 16.48 4.74 12.80
N SER A 498 16.11 3.56 13.32
CA SER A 498 14.77 2.99 13.09
C SER A 498 13.68 3.86 13.72
N LEU A 499 13.91 4.37 14.94
CA LEU A 499 13.01 5.30 15.62
C LEU A 499 12.96 6.65 14.91
N ALA A 500 14.11 7.20 14.51
CA ALA A 500 14.19 8.44 13.74
C ALA A 500 13.42 8.36 12.41
N ALA A 501 13.56 7.25 11.68
CA ALA A 501 12.80 7.03 10.44
C ALA A 501 11.29 6.92 10.69
N ALA A 502 10.88 6.31 11.82
CA ALA A 502 9.48 6.26 12.21
C ALA A 502 8.95 7.65 12.63
N ASP A 503 9.76 8.46 13.30
CA ASP A 503 9.42 9.84 13.68
C ASP A 503 9.27 10.75 12.46
N LEU A 504 10.21 10.68 11.51
CA LEU A 504 10.08 11.34 10.21
C LEU A 504 8.80 10.88 9.49
N PHE A 505 8.50 9.58 9.54
CA PHE A 505 7.28 9.06 8.92
C PHE A 505 6.02 9.61 9.60
N ILE A 506 6.00 9.69 10.93
CA ILE A 506 4.92 10.34 11.70
C ILE A 506 4.75 11.81 11.29
N ASP A 507 5.85 12.52 11.06
CA ASP A 507 5.80 13.95 10.77
C ASP A 507 5.40 14.29 9.34
N HIS A 508 5.78 13.45 8.37
CA HIS A 508 5.66 13.76 6.95
C HIS A 508 4.77 12.80 6.16
N GLY A 509 4.31 11.70 6.76
CA GLY A 509 3.45 10.72 6.10
C GLY A 509 2.00 11.16 5.96
N ALA A 510 1.37 10.74 4.86
CA ALA A 510 -0.07 10.93 4.66
C ALA A 510 -0.85 9.94 5.53
N TYR A 511 -1.71 10.43 6.42
CA TYR A 511 -2.56 9.57 7.27
C TYR A 511 -3.85 9.12 6.57
N LEU A 512 -4.39 9.97 5.70
CA LEU A 512 -5.75 9.83 5.16
C LEU A 512 -5.76 9.29 3.73
N ASP A 513 -4.80 9.71 2.92
CA ASP A 513 -4.67 9.25 1.56
C ASP A 513 -4.01 7.87 1.52
N THR A 514 -4.86 6.85 1.52
CA THR A 514 -4.43 5.45 1.49
C THR A 514 -3.67 5.05 0.23
N ALA A 515 -3.78 5.81 -0.86
CA ALA A 515 -3.00 5.57 -2.07
C ALA A 515 -1.52 5.93 -1.87
N VAL A 516 -1.22 6.91 -1.02
CA VAL A 516 0.14 7.46 -0.82
C VAL A 516 0.65 7.43 0.63
N ASN A 517 0.02 6.67 1.53
CA ASN A 517 0.37 6.66 2.97
C ASN A 517 1.57 5.80 3.38
N ARG A 518 2.40 5.31 2.45
CA ARG A 518 3.63 4.53 2.77
C ARG A 518 4.87 5.40 2.67
N LEU A 519 5.90 5.10 3.48
CA LEU A 519 7.16 5.84 3.49
C LEU A 519 7.80 5.97 2.09
N LYS A 520 7.66 4.94 1.24
CA LYS A 520 8.15 4.97 -0.15
C LYS A 520 7.75 6.23 -0.93
N TYR A 521 6.57 6.81 -0.67
CA TYR A 521 6.09 8.00 -1.39
C TYR A 521 6.73 9.29 -0.88
N ILE A 522 7.19 9.32 0.38
CA ILE A 522 8.00 10.42 0.88
C ILE A 522 9.36 10.40 0.19
N VAL A 523 10.01 9.23 0.17
CA VAL A 523 11.32 9.06 -0.50
C VAL A 523 11.23 9.36 -2.00
N ASP A 524 10.17 8.89 -2.67
CA ASP A 524 9.92 9.16 -4.09
C ASP A 524 9.75 10.65 -4.38
N ARG A 525 8.96 11.35 -3.56
CA ARG A 525 8.69 12.79 -3.71
C ARG A 525 9.91 13.66 -3.43
N TRP A 526 10.65 13.33 -2.37
CA TRP A 526 11.78 14.15 -1.92
C TRP A 526 13.07 13.85 -2.68
N GLY A 527 13.20 12.63 -3.19
CA GLY A 527 14.49 12.09 -3.63
C GLY A 527 15.38 11.73 -2.44
N THR A 528 16.38 10.89 -2.70
CA THR A 528 17.27 10.32 -1.67
C THR A 528 18.06 11.38 -0.91
N ASP A 529 18.55 12.43 -1.57
CA ASP A 529 19.42 13.43 -0.95
C ASP A 529 18.67 14.28 0.09
N ARG A 530 17.51 14.84 -0.29
CA ARG A 530 16.65 15.56 0.66
C ARG A 530 16.20 14.64 1.79
N PHE A 531 15.80 13.39 1.49
CA PHE A 531 15.40 12.45 2.54
C PHE A 531 16.54 12.15 3.53
N ARG A 532 17.78 12.04 3.05
CA ARG A 532 18.97 11.88 3.90
C ARG A 532 19.14 13.07 4.84
N GLU A 533 19.12 14.28 4.31
CA GLU A 533 19.27 15.52 5.08
C GLU A 533 18.19 15.67 6.15
N GLU A 534 16.93 15.41 5.79
CA GLU A 534 15.81 15.46 6.72
C GLU A 534 15.96 14.38 7.80
N LEU A 535 16.27 13.13 7.44
CA LEU A 535 16.44 12.03 8.40
C LEU A 535 17.62 12.27 9.36
N GLU A 536 18.71 12.87 8.89
CA GLU A 536 19.85 13.23 9.74
C GLU A 536 19.45 14.19 10.87
N SER A 537 18.45 15.07 10.64
CA SER A 537 17.94 15.98 11.67
C SER A 537 17.18 15.29 12.81
N TYR A 538 16.78 14.02 12.64
CA TYR A 538 16.08 13.22 13.65
C TYR A 538 17.02 12.36 14.52
N VAL A 539 18.31 12.30 14.20
CA VAL A 539 19.29 11.49 14.94
C VAL A 539 20.30 12.35 15.69
N GLU A 540 20.87 11.81 16.77
CA GLU A 540 21.91 12.48 17.56
C GLU A 540 23.34 12.12 17.10
N PHE A 541 23.49 11.53 15.90
CA PHE A 541 24.78 11.14 15.33
C PHE A 541 24.90 11.61 13.87
N GLU A 542 26.13 11.88 13.44
CA GLU A 542 26.43 12.34 12.08
C GLU A 542 26.42 11.16 11.10
N PHE A 543 25.88 11.38 9.91
CA PHE A 543 25.92 10.38 8.85
C PHE A 543 27.29 10.33 8.18
N GLU A 544 27.96 9.19 8.31
CA GLU A 544 29.20 8.89 7.61
C GLU A 544 28.91 8.05 6.36
N PRO A 545 29.63 8.21 5.24
CA PRO A 545 29.55 7.26 4.14
C PRO A 545 30.27 5.95 4.48
N TYR A 546 29.78 4.81 4.00
CA TYR A 546 30.49 3.54 4.07
C TYR A 546 31.63 3.47 3.03
N ASP A 547 32.64 2.64 3.29
CA ASP A 547 33.77 2.44 2.36
C ASP A 547 33.53 1.26 1.40
N GLU A 548 32.93 0.19 1.91
CA GLU A 548 32.66 -1.05 1.17
C GLU A 548 31.29 -1.63 1.55
N LEU A 549 30.51 -2.01 0.55
CA LEU A 549 29.29 -2.79 0.70
C LEU A 549 29.66 -4.28 0.58
N LEU A 550 29.23 -5.11 1.55
CA LEU A 550 29.58 -6.53 1.59
C LEU A 550 28.49 -7.45 1.01
N THR A 551 27.36 -6.91 0.55
CA THR A 551 26.33 -7.69 -0.13
C THR A 551 26.81 -8.14 -1.51
N THR A 552 26.74 -9.44 -1.77
CA THR A 552 27.23 -10.07 -3.01
C THR A 552 26.13 -10.62 -3.90
N GLU A 553 25.04 -11.11 -3.31
CA GLU A 553 23.94 -11.78 -4.02
C GLU A 553 22.66 -11.80 -3.17
N TYR A 554 21.60 -12.38 -3.72
CA TYR A 554 20.31 -12.59 -3.05
C TYR A 554 20.03 -14.07 -2.89
N ARG A 555 19.88 -14.49 -1.64
CA ARG A 555 19.38 -15.81 -1.27
C ARG A 555 18.40 -15.69 -0.10
N GLY A 556 17.17 -16.12 -0.29
CA GLY A 556 16.12 -15.93 0.73
C GLY A 556 15.58 -17.20 1.38
N ASP A 557 15.71 -18.36 0.73
CA ASP A 557 14.89 -19.53 1.08
C ASP A 557 15.47 -20.42 2.18
N HIS A 558 16.80 -20.49 2.25
CA HIS A 558 17.60 -21.38 3.09
C HIS A 558 17.20 -22.86 3.05
N VAL A 559 16.50 -23.32 2.01
CA VAL A 559 16.16 -24.74 1.84
C VAL A 559 17.43 -25.53 1.55
N GLY A 560 17.51 -26.77 2.05
CA GLY A 560 18.68 -27.63 1.90
C GLY A 560 19.51 -27.78 3.16
N ILE A 561 20.61 -28.51 3.05
CA ILE A 561 21.54 -28.76 4.14
C ILE A 561 22.78 -27.90 3.91
N HIS A 562 23.08 -27.02 4.85
CA HIS A 562 24.23 -26.09 4.75
C HIS A 562 25.13 -26.26 5.97
N GLU A 563 26.44 -26.30 5.74
CA GLU A 563 27.44 -26.40 6.80
C GLU A 563 27.59 -25.06 7.54
N GLN A 564 27.71 -25.13 8.87
CA GLN A 564 27.93 -24.00 9.77
C GLN A 564 29.43 -23.85 10.07
N ALA A 565 29.85 -22.68 10.53
CA ALA A 565 31.26 -22.41 10.85
C ALA A 565 31.84 -23.33 11.94
N ASP A 566 30.99 -23.90 12.80
CA ASP A 566 31.36 -24.83 13.87
C ASP A 566 31.35 -26.32 13.43
N GLY A 567 31.05 -26.59 12.15
CA GLY A 567 30.93 -27.94 11.58
C GLY A 567 29.57 -28.62 11.81
N ASN A 568 28.61 -27.95 12.46
CA ASN A 568 27.22 -28.38 12.46
C ASN A 568 26.53 -28.00 11.13
N HIS A 569 25.23 -28.29 11.02
CA HIS A 569 24.46 -28.00 9.82
C HIS A 569 23.20 -27.21 10.16
N THR A 570 22.82 -26.28 9.29
CA THR A 570 21.43 -25.84 9.17
C THR A 570 20.69 -26.75 8.20
N VAL A 571 19.52 -27.24 8.60
CA VAL A 571 18.63 -28.02 7.73
C VAL A 571 17.38 -27.20 7.45
N GLY A 572 17.28 -26.67 6.25
CA GLY A 572 16.11 -25.93 5.77
C GLY A 572 15.10 -26.83 5.10
N LEU A 573 13.88 -26.82 5.60
CA LEU A 573 12.76 -27.66 5.19
C LEU A 573 11.80 -26.86 4.32
N ASN A 574 11.49 -27.39 3.14
CA ASN A 574 10.51 -26.77 2.26
C ASN A 574 9.10 -26.95 2.81
N LEU A 575 8.40 -25.84 3.02
CA LEU A 575 6.97 -25.80 3.30
C LEU A 575 6.30 -25.18 2.07
N PRO A 576 5.84 -25.97 1.08
CA PRO A 576 5.19 -25.43 -0.09
C PRO A 576 4.02 -24.53 0.33
N THR A 577 4.00 -23.30 -0.14
CA THR A 577 3.01 -22.26 0.24
C THR A 577 3.00 -21.86 1.71
N GLY A 578 3.96 -22.32 2.51
CA GLY A 578 4.15 -21.97 3.91
C GLY A 578 3.18 -22.59 4.91
N ARG A 579 2.42 -23.61 4.52
CA ARG A 579 1.36 -24.19 5.37
C ARG A 579 1.81 -25.50 6.02
N ILE A 580 1.47 -25.66 7.30
CA ILE A 580 1.76 -26.84 8.13
C ILE A 580 0.65 -27.00 9.19
N CYS A 581 0.36 -28.23 9.61
CA CYS A 581 -0.59 -28.49 10.70
C CYS A 581 0.03 -28.23 12.09
N GLY A 582 -0.80 -28.02 13.12
CA GLY A 582 -0.29 -27.69 14.45
C GLY A 582 0.46 -28.85 15.12
N ASP A 583 -0.01 -30.08 14.93
CA ASP A 583 0.63 -31.33 15.36
C ASP A 583 1.97 -31.59 14.64
N GLU A 584 2.04 -31.26 13.36
CA GLU A 584 3.27 -31.31 12.55
C GLU A 584 4.31 -30.29 13.04
N LEU A 585 3.91 -29.06 13.39
CA LEU A 585 4.81 -28.06 13.98
C LEU A 585 5.32 -28.49 15.37
N GLN A 586 4.46 -29.11 16.19
CA GLN A 586 4.87 -29.70 17.47
C GLN A 586 5.90 -30.82 17.27
N THR A 587 5.66 -31.68 16.28
CA THR A 587 6.60 -32.75 15.91
C THR A 587 7.93 -32.17 15.44
N LEU A 588 7.92 -31.09 14.66
CA LEU A 588 9.14 -30.41 14.24
C LEU A 588 9.90 -29.81 15.43
N ALA A 589 9.20 -29.27 16.44
CA ALA A 589 9.83 -28.81 17.66
C ALA A 589 10.57 -29.94 18.40
N ASP A 590 9.97 -31.14 18.48
CA ASP A 590 10.64 -32.33 19.04
C ASP A 590 11.89 -32.73 18.25
N ILE A 591 11.83 -32.64 16.92
CA ILE A 591 12.96 -32.92 16.03
C ILE A 591 14.07 -31.90 16.26
N ALA A 592 13.73 -30.61 16.38
CA ALA A 592 14.70 -29.54 16.62
C ALA A 592 15.44 -29.71 17.96
N GLU A 593 14.76 -30.11 19.04
CA GLU A 593 15.39 -30.41 20.33
C GLU A 593 16.26 -31.67 20.30
N ARG A 594 15.81 -32.69 19.56
CA ARG A 594 16.51 -33.98 19.52
C ARG A 594 17.79 -33.93 18.70
N TYR A 595 17.74 -33.25 17.55
CA TYR A 595 18.81 -33.32 16.55
C TYR A 595 19.58 -32.01 16.39
N GLY A 596 18.96 -30.86 16.67
CA GLY A 596 19.53 -29.54 16.47
C GLY A 596 19.78 -28.76 17.76
N SER A 597 19.68 -27.44 17.63
CA SER A 597 19.86 -26.48 18.73
C SER A 597 18.61 -26.28 19.60
N GLY A 598 17.48 -26.93 19.27
CA GLY A 598 16.18 -26.61 19.88
C GLY A 598 15.54 -25.34 19.32
N GLU A 599 16.01 -24.81 18.20
CA GLU A 599 15.38 -23.68 17.50
C GLU A 599 14.65 -24.14 16.23
N VAL A 600 13.53 -23.48 15.94
CA VAL A 600 12.82 -23.54 14.66
C VAL A 600 12.75 -22.12 14.11
N ARG A 601 13.34 -21.88 12.95
CA ARG A 601 13.42 -20.54 12.35
C ARG A 601 12.58 -20.47 11.09
N THR A 602 11.84 -19.38 10.89
CA THR A 602 11.01 -19.14 9.71
C THR A 602 11.77 -18.32 8.67
N THR A 603 11.40 -18.45 7.39
CA THR A 603 12.03 -17.71 6.29
C THR A 603 11.06 -16.77 5.57
N ALA A 604 11.60 -15.75 4.89
CA ALA A 604 10.80 -14.83 4.06
C ALA A 604 10.23 -15.51 2.79
N ASN A 605 10.68 -16.72 2.46
CA ASN A 605 10.12 -17.62 1.44
C ASN A 605 9.10 -18.61 2.03
N GLN A 606 8.68 -18.43 3.29
CA GLN A 606 7.68 -19.26 3.96
C GLN A 606 8.14 -20.69 4.30
N ASN A 607 9.46 -20.91 4.40
CA ASN A 607 10.04 -22.19 4.81
C ASN A 607 10.41 -22.20 6.30
N LEU A 608 10.86 -23.36 6.79
CA LEU A 608 11.38 -23.54 8.14
C LEU A 608 12.85 -23.99 8.11
N VAL A 609 13.63 -23.65 9.13
CA VAL A 609 15.05 -24.01 9.27
C VAL A 609 15.31 -24.50 10.68
N VAL A 610 16.01 -25.63 10.80
CA VAL A 610 16.52 -26.17 12.07
C VAL A 610 18.04 -26.01 12.08
N PRO A 611 18.60 -25.10 12.90
CA PRO A 611 20.04 -24.92 13.02
C PRO A 611 20.66 -25.84 14.07
N GLY A 612 21.98 -26.06 13.98
CA GLY A 612 22.78 -26.75 15.00
C GLY A 612 22.70 -28.27 14.90
N VAL A 613 22.37 -28.80 13.73
CA VAL A 613 22.25 -30.24 13.50
C VAL A 613 23.64 -30.85 13.38
N ARG A 614 24.03 -31.66 14.38
CA ARG A 614 25.34 -32.32 14.38
C ARG A 614 25.43 -33.33 13.24
N GLY A 615 26.56 -33.35 12.52
CA GLY A 615 26.75 -34.25 11.37
C GLY A 615 26.53 -35.73 11.70
N GLU A 616 26.87 -36.16 12.92
CA GLU A 616 26.69 -37.54 13.40
C GLU A 616 25.23 -37.98 13.59
N VAL A 617 24.28 -37.04 13.68
CA VAL A 617 22.84 -37.34 13.79
C VAL A 617 22.03 -36.87 12.58
N LEU A 618 22.68 -36.24 11.58
CA LEU A 618 22.03 -35.70 10.40
C LEU A 618 21.23 -36.76 9.64
N GLU A 619 21.82 -37.92 9.36
CA GLU A 619 21.10 -39.02 8.68
C GLU A 619 19.88 -39.51 9.49
N SER A 620 19.96 -39.47 10.82
CA SER A 620 18.83 -39.85 11.69
C SER A 620 17.70 -38.83 11.62
N MET A 621 18.03 -37.53 11.62
CA MET A 621 17.05 -36.47 11.41
C MET A 621 16.37 -36.59 10.05
N LEU A 622 17.14 -36.80 8.98
CA LEU A 622 16.62 -36.94 7.61
C LEU A 622 15.68 -38.16 7.46
N GLY A 623 15.79 -39.15 8.35
CA GLY A 623 14.90 -40.30 8.39
C GLY A 623 13.59 -40.10 9.16
N GLU A 624 13.36 -38.94 9.79
CA GLU A 624 12.11 -38.65 10.50
C GLU A 624 10.92 -38.59 9.52
N PRO A 625 9.78 -39.24 9.82
CA PRO A 625 8.64 -39.30 8.89
C PRO A 625 8.15 -37.94 8.39
N LEU A 626 8.19 -36.91 9.26
CA LEU A 626 7.75 -35.56 8.93
C LEU A 626 8.53 -34.95 7.74
N LEU A 627 9.82 -35.27 7.62
CA LEU A 627 10.69 -34.72 6.56
C LEU A 627 10.39 -35.31 5.18
N SER A 628 9.59 -36.39 5.10
CA SER A 628 9.08 -36.86 3.81
C SER A 628 8.04 -35.90 3.20
N SER A 629 7.30 -35.18 4.03
CA SER A 629 6.37 -34.11 3.61
C SER A 629 7.09 -32.78 3.44
N TYR A 630 8.02 -32.49 4.34
CA TYR A 630 8.78 -31.23 4.42
C TYR A 630 10.26 -31.49 4.14
N SER A 631 10.58 -31.81 2.88
CA SER A 631 11.93 -32.23 2.45
C SER A 631 12.91 -31.05 2.44
N PRO A 632 14.19 -31.26 2.82
CA PRO A 632 15.26 -30.32 2.53
C PRO A 632 15.71 -30.35 1.06
N ASP A 633 15.29 -31.36 0.29
CA ASP A 633 15.58 -31.53 -1.14
C ASP A 633 14.28 -31.66 -1.93
N PRO A 634 13.50 -30.56 -2.09
CA PRO A 634 12.28 -30.54 -2.88
C PRO A 634 12.55 -30.35 -4.38
N GLY A 635 11.55 -30.64 -5.22
CA GLY A 635 11.59 -30.26 -6.63
C GLY A 635 11.60 -28.73 -6.84
N PRO A 636 12.09 -28.23 -8.00
CA PRO A 636 12.31 -26.80 -8.22
C PRO A 636 11.07 -25.92 -8.08
N PHE A 637 9.88 -26.43 -8.41
CA PHE A 637 8.63 -25.68 -8.29
C PHE A 637 8.08 -25.72 -6.87
N SER A 638 8.18 -26.85 -6.16
CA SER A 638 7.88 -26.90 -4.72
C SER A 638 8.78 -25.97 -3.91
N ARG A 639 10.07 -25.87 -4.27
CA ARG A 639 11.02 -24.95 -3.62
C ARG A 639 10.66 -23.49 -3.86
N GLY A 640 10.32 -23.13 -5.09
CA GLY A 640 10.14 -21.75 -5.52
C GLY A 640 8.73 -21.16 -5.35
N ILE A 641 7.73 -21.96 -4.98
CA ILE A 641 6.34 -21.47 -4.83
C ILE A 641 6.15 -20.67 -3.54
N VAL A 642 5.74 -19.40 -3.67
CA VAL A 642 5.40 -18.51 -2.55
C VAL A 642 3.99 -17.97 -2.78
N THR A 643 3.11 -18.03 -1.78
CA THR A 643 1.72 -17.60 -1.93
C THR A 643 1.21 -16.81 -0.73
N CYS A 644 0.26 -15.90 -1.01
CA CYS A 644 -0.48 -15.23 0.05
C CYS A 644 -1.61 -16.15 0.57
N THR A 645 -2.38 -15.69 1.57
CA THR A 645 -3.59 -16.41 2.03
C THR A 645 -4.63 -16.59 0.92
N GLY A 646 -4.79 -15.59 0.05
CA GLY A 646 -5.77 -15.62 -1.02
C GLY A 646 -7.21 -15.64 -0.53
N ARG A 647 -8.13 -15.95 -1.45
CA ARG A 647 -9.58 -15.90 -1.25
C ARG A 647 -10.12 -16.90 -0.23
N GLU A 648 -9.31 -17.88 0.22
CA GLU A 648 -9.71 -18.82 1.28
C GLU A 648 -10.17 -18.07 2.55
N PHE A 649 -9.40 -17.07 2.99
CA PHE A 649 -9.72 -16.27 4.19
C PHE A 649 -9.62 -14.75 3.98
N CYS A 650 -8.88 -14.26 2.98
CA CYS A 650 -8.64 -12.83 2.81
C CYS A 650 -9.86 -12.12 2.20
N LYS A 651 -10.33 -11.04 2.83
CA LYS A 651 -11.42 -10.20 2.31
C LYS A 651 -11.09 -9.59 0.94
N TYR A 652 -9.82 -9.26 0.70
CA TYR A 652 -9.33 -8.68 -0.56
C TYR A 652 -8.95 -9.73 -1.62
N GLY A 653 -8.87 -11.01 -1.26
CA GLY A 653 -8.44 -12.06 -2.18
C GLY A 653 -9.46 -12.28 -3.30
N VAL A 654 -9.05 -12.03 -4.55
CA VAL A 654 -9.86 -12.27 -5.74
C VAL A 654 -9.87 -13.76 -6.12
N ILE A 655 -8.71 -14.39 -5.98
CA ILE A 655 -8.48 -15.81 -6.29
C ILE A 655 -7.96 -16.61 -5.09
N GLU A 656 -8.20 -17.92 -5.09
CA GLU A 656 -7.57 -18.87 -4.15
C GLU A 656 -6.10 -19.07 -4.53
N THR A 657 -5.20 -19.17 -3.55
CA THR A 657 -3.75 -19.22 -3.77
C THR A 657 -3.01 -20.33 -3.04
N LYS A 658 -3.42 -20.72 -1.83
CA LYS A 658 -2.70 -21.68 -0.98
C LYS A 658 -2.81 -23.10 -1.54
N SER A 659 -4.02 -23.66 -1.54
CA SER A 659 -4.24 -25.03 -2.04
C SER A 659 -3.96 -25.13 -3.54
N ARG A 660 -4.19 -24.05 -4.29
CA ARG A 660 -3.85 -23.96 -5.71
C ARG A 660 -2.34 -23.98 -5.96
N GLY A 661 -1.58 -23.13 -5.28
CA GLY A 661 -0.12 -23.08 -5.41
C GLY A 661 0.52 -24.42 -5.05
N TYR A 662 0.06 -25.05 -3.98
CA TYR A 662 0.51 -26.39 -3.59
C TYR A 662 0.30 -27.41 -4.72
N ARG A 663 -0.92 -27.51 -5.26
CA ARG A 663 -1.24 -28.46 -6.34
C ARG A 663 -0.43 -28.19 -7.61
N TRP A 664 -0.29 -26.92 -7.99
CA TRP A 664 0.49 -26.56 -9.18
C TRP A 664 1.96 -26.89 -9.03
N ALA A 665 2.56 -26.61 -7.88
CA ALA A 665 3.95 -26.95 -7.64
C ALA A 665 4.19 -28.47 -7.78
N LYS A 666 3.35 -29.29 -7.15
CA LYS A 666 3.42 -30.75 -7.28
C LYS A 666 3.18 -31.26 -8.70
N GLU A 667 2.23 -30.66 -9.43
CA GLU A 667 1.99 -31.00 -10.85
C GLU A 667 3.18 -30.64 -11.74
N LEU A 668 3.81 -29.49 -11.50
CA LEU A 668 4.93 -28.99 -12.29
C LEU A 668 6.22 -29.76 -12.01
N ASP A 669 6.48 -30.13 -10.75
CA ASP A 669 7.60 -31.02 -10.41
C ASP A 669 7.44 -32.39 -11.09
N ALA A 670 6.26 -33.03 -10.98
CA ALA A 670 6.00 -34.31 -11.64
C ALA A 670 6.10 -34.21 -13.18
N TRP A 671 5.66 -33.09 -13.76
CA TRP A 671 5.81 -32.85 -15.19
C TRP A 671 7.28 -32.71 -15.61
N LEU A 672 8.12 -32.10 -14.77
CA LEU A 672 9.55 -31.92 -15.07
C LEU A 672 10.25 -33.28 -15.17
N ASP A 673 9.94 -34.21 -14.27
CA ASP A 673 10.42 -35.59 -14.29
C ASP A 673 10.01 -36.31 -15.59
N ASP A 674 8.77 -36.10 -16.05
CA ASP A 674 8.24 -36.70 -17.28
C ASP A 674 8.77 -36.06 -18.57
N ALA A 675 9.21 -34.79 -18.52
CA ALA A 675 9.54 -34.00 -19.70
C ALA A 675 10.94 -34.26 -20.28
N ASP A 676 11.76 -35.11 -19.65
CA ASP A 676 13.16 -35.41 -20.01
C ASP A 676 14.02 -34.14 -20.14
N ILE A 677 13.69 -33.11 -19.35
CA ILE A 677 14.49 -31.89 -19.23
C ILE A 677 15.59 -32.18 -18.19
N PRO A 678 16.89 -32.05 -18.52
CA PRO A 678 17.95 -32.27 -17.54
C PRO A 678 17.78 -31.33 -16.35
N GLU A 679 17.93 -31.82 -15.12
CA GLU A 679 17.86 -31.00 -13.90
C GLU A 679 18.81 -29.79 -13.99
N SER A 680 20.01 -29.98 -14.54
CA SER A 680 21.00 -28.92 -14.76
C SER A 680 20.58 -27.84 -15.76
N ALA A 681 19.48 -28.05 -16.49
CA ALA A 681 18.92 -27.08 -17.41
C ALA A 681 17.94 -26.09 -16.74
N VAL A 682 17.49 -26.40 -15.52
CA VAL A 682 16.50 -25.63 -14.75
C VAL A 682 17.18 -25.08 -13.49
N PRO A 683 16.84 -23.86 -13.02
CA PRO A 683 17.32 -23.36 -11.74
C PRO A 683 16.92 -24.29 -10.58
N GLU A 684 17.70 -24.31 -9.49
CA GLU A 684 17.36 -25.09 -8.30
C GLU A 684 15.98 -24.75 -7.71
N ALA A 685 15.55 -23.50 -7.89
CA ALA A 685 14.21 -23.03 -7.55
C ALA A 685 13.66 -22.19 -8.71
N VAL A 686 12.49 -22.57 -9.23
CA VAL A 686 11.74 -21.73 -10.17
C VAL A 686 10.80 -20.86 -9.33
N ARG A 687 11.15 -19.58 -9.14
CA ARG A 687 10.47 -18.69 -8.18
C ARG A 687 9.12 -18.25 -8.75
N ILE A 688 8.05 -18.96 -8.36
CA ILE A 688 6.68 -18.62 -8.71
C ILE A 688 6.03 -17.96 -7.50
N HIS A 689 5.79 -16.65 -7.59
CA HIS A 689 5.23 -15.89 -6.49
C HIS A 689 3.80 -15.45 -6.84
N MET A 690 2.81 -15.88 -6.04
CA MET A 690 1.39 -15.70 -6.35
C MET A 690 0.63 -14.94 -5.26
N SER A 691 0.17 -13.73 -5.62
CA SER A 691 -0.74 -12.93 -4.80
C SER A 691 -2.15 -12.96 -5.35
N GLY A 692 -3.15 -13.10 -4.47
CA GLY A 692 -4.55 -13.18 -4.86
C GLY A 692 -5.21 -11.83 -5.24
N CYS A 693 -4.47 -10.71 -5.13
CA CYS A 693 -4.89 -9.35 -5.48
C CYS A 693 -3.66 -8.44 -5.65
N SER A 694 -3.87 -7.14 -5.92
CA SER A 694 -2.80 -6.15 -6.14
C SER A 694 -1.96 -5.79 -4.91
N ALA A 695 -2.41 -6.12 -3.69
CA ALA A 695 -1.68 -5.80 -2.45
C ALA A 695 -0.29 -6.47 -2.34
N SER A 696 0.00 -7.47 -3.18
CA SER A 696 1.33 -8.08 -3.33
C SER A 696 1.90 -8.73 -2.05
N CYS A 697 1.06 -9.40 -1.26
CA CYS A 697 1.50 -10.04 -0.01
C CYS A 697 2.53 -11.18 -0.24
N ALA A 698 2.45 -11.87 -1.39
CA ALA A 698 3.39 -12.91 -1.79
C ALA A 698 4.58 -12.39 -2.62
N GLN A 699 4.65 -11.07 -2.83
CA GLN A 699 5.76 -10.43 -3.54
C GLN A 699 5.96 -10.96 -4.98
N PRO A 700 4.91 -11.05 -5.84
CA PRO A 700 5.03 -11.51 -7.23
C PRO A 700 6.09 -10.78 -8.05
N GLN A 701 6.39 -9.52 -7.73
CA GLN A 701 7.34 -8.71 -8.49
C GLN A 701 8.78 -9.20 -8.45
N ILE A 702 9.16 -10.00 -7.45
CA ILE A 702 10.53 -10.49 -7.29
C ILE A 702 10.70 -11.95 -7.75
N GLY A 703 9.63 -12.57 -8.27
CA GLY A 703 9.68 -13.93 -8.77
C GLY A 703 10.23 -13.97 -10.19
N ASP A 704 10.73 -15.15 -10.59
CA ASP A 704 10.95 -15.45 -12.01
C ASP A 704 9.61 -15.34 -12.76
N ILE A 705 8.54 -15.86 -12.12
CA ILE A 705 7.16 -15.80 -12.60
C ILE A 705 6.29 -15.19 -11.49
N GLY A 706 5.88 -13.95 -11.68
CA GLY A 706 4.95 -13.24 -10.81
C GLY A 706 3.50 -13.46 -11.24
N LEU A 707 2.61 -13.80 -10.30
CA LEU A 707 1.19 -13.98 -10.54
C LEU A 707 0.37 -13.03 -9.67
N ARG A 708 -0.46 -12.20 -10.29
CA ARG A 708 -1.39 -11.29 -9.60
C ARG A 708 -2.83 -11.64 -9.94
N GLY A 709 -3.59 -12.05 -8.93
CA GLY A 709 -4.99 -12.45 -9.08
C GLY A 709 -5.87 -11.32 -9.58
N GLU A 710 -6.73 -11.65 -10.54
CA GLU A 710 -7.66 -10.72 -11.15
C GLU A 710 -9.01 -11.38 -11.49
N ALA A 711 -10.05 -10.57 -11.64
CA ALA A 711 -11.36 -11.01 -12.12
C ALA A 711 -11.55 -10.65 -13.60
N TYR A 712 -12.16 -11.55 -14.37
CA TYR A 712 -12.65 -11.21 -15.71
C TYR A 712 -14.08 -11.72 -15.90
N ARG A 713 -14.80 -11.15 -16.85
CA ARG A 713 -16.12 -11.63 -17.26
C ARG A 713 -15.97 -12.39 -18.57
N ASP A 714 -16.41 -13.65 -18.59
CA ASP A 714 -16.75 -14.32 -19.84
C ASP A 714 -18.23 -14.06 -20.17
N GLU A 715 -18.69 -14.53 -21.35
CA GLU A 715 -20.07 -14.32 -21.84
C GLU A 715 -21.15 -14.91 -20.91
N THR A 716 -20.76 -15.75 -19.94
CA THR A 716 -21.68 -16.51 -19.10
C THR A 716 -21.52 -16.23 -17.60
N GLN A 717 -20.33 -15.96 -17.07
CA GLN A 717 -20.04 -15.70 -15.64
C GLN A 717 -18.75 -14.89 -15.40
N ALA A 718 -18.61 -14.36 -14.18
CA ALA A 718 -17.33 -13.85 -13.69
C ALA A 718 -16.38 -15.01 -13.37
N ALA A 719 -15.23 -15.05 -14.02
CA ALA A 719 -14.21 -16.09 -13.89
C ALA A 719 -12.93 -15.52 -13.24
N GLN A 720 -12.15 -16.41 -12.61
CA GLN A 720 -10.89 -16.07 -11.95
C GLN A 720 -9.73 -16.16 -12.93
N ALA A 721 -8.89 -15.13 -12.96
CA ALA A 721 -7.68 -15.08 -13.77
C ALA A 721 -6.48 -14.56 -12.97
N VAL A 722 -5.33 -14.51 -13.63
CA VAL A 722 -4.12 -13.85 -13.15
C VAL A 722 -3.51 -12.98 -14.25
N ASP A 723 -2.94 -11.86 -13.87
CA ASP A 723 -1.87 -11.24 -14.65
C ASP A 723 -0.58 -12.02 -14.40
N VAL A 724 0.19 -12.24 -15.46
CA VAL A 724 1.48 -12.93 -15.44
C VAL A 724 2.57 -11.91 -15.70
N GLY A 725 3.53 -11.83 -14.78
CA GLY A 725 4.76 -11.08 -14.95
C GLY A 725 5.98 -12.00 -14.97
N LEU A 726 7.02 -11.62 -15.71
CA LEU A 726 8.24 -12.40 -15.86
C LEU A 726 9.50 -11.57 -15.57
N GLY A 727 10.53 -12.21 -15.00
CA GLY A 727 11.89 -11.67 -14.96
C GLY A 727 12.25 -10.80 -13.75
N GLY A 728 11.59 -10.98 -12.60
CA GLY A 728 11.97 -10.29 -11.37
C GLY A 728 13.29 -10.81 -10.81
N ASP A 729 14.16 -9.92 -10.35
CA ASP A 729 15.47 -10.24 -9.82
C ASP A 729 15.98 -9.15 -8.86
N LEU A 730 16.09 -9.48 -7.57
CA LEU A 730 16.54 -8.53 -6.56
C LEU A 730 18.02 -8.18 -6.68
N ASP A 731 18.86 -9.07 -7.24
CA ASP A 731 20.29 -8.76 -7.44
C ASP A 731 20.51 -7.66 -8.46
N ARG A 732 19.54 -7.48 -9.36
CA ARG A 732 19.53 -6.45 -10.39
C ARG A 732 18.60 -5.28 -10.05
N ASP A 733 18.06 -5.23 -8.82
CA ASP A 733 16.98 -4.31 -8.41
C ASP A 733 15.80 -4.30 -9.42
N GLN A 734 15.54 -5.45 -10.06
CA GLN A 734 14.60 -5.60 -11.17
C GLN A 734 13.30 -6.24 -10.69
N PHE A 735 12.18 -5.67 -11.09
CA PHE A 735 10.86 -6.29 -10.92
C PHE A 735 10.39 -6.95 -12.21
N VAL A 736 9.44 -7.88 -12.08
CA VAL A 736 8.78 -8.48 -13.24
C VAL A 736 8.17 -7.43 -14.17
N ASP A 737 8.25 -7.69 -15.47
CA ASP A 737 7.39 -7.03 -16.45
C ASP A 737 6.06 -7.78 -16.52
N TRP A 738 4.94 -7.08 -16.35
CA TRP A 738 3.59 -7.67 -16.47
C TRP A 738 3.25 -7.92 -17.95
N VAL A 739 3.67 -9.07 -18.48
CA VAL A 739 3.65 -9.38 -19.92
C VAL A 739 2.26 -9.75 -20.46
N SER A 740 1.43 -10.42 -19.65
CA SER A 740 0.11 -10.88 -20.10
C SER A 740 -0.93 -10.69 -19.00
N GLY A 741 -2.09 -10.17 -19.37
CA GLY A 741 -3.21 -9.97 -18.45
C GLY A 741 -4.27 -11.06 -18.56
N ARG A 742 -4.98 -11.32 -17.46
CA ARG A 742 -6.21 -12.13 -17.43
C ARG A 742 -6.07 -13.57 -17.97
N ILE A 743 -4.98 -14.26 -17.67
CA ILE A 743 -4.83 -15.69 -17.95
C ILE A 743 -5.77 -16.49 -17.03
N PRO A 744 -6.69 -17.31 -17.56
CA PRO A 744 -7.59 -18.12 -16.74
C PRO A 744 -6.78 -18.99 -15.78
N VAL A 745 -7.18 -19.05 -14.51
CA VAL A 745 -6.39 -19.76 -13.49
C VAL A 745 -6.14 -21.24 -13.86
N GLY A 746 -7.06 -21.89 -14.57
CA GLY A 746 -6.87 -23.27 -15.03
C GLY A 746 -5.76 -23.45 -16.08
N GLU A 747 -5.37 -22.39 -16.79
CA GLU A 747 -4.37 -22.44 -17.85
C GLU A 747 -2.95 -22.12 -17.37
N VAL A 748 -2.82 -21.56 -16.16
CA VAL A 748 -1.54 -21.10 -15.60
C VAL A 748 -0.46 -22.19 -15.58
N PRO A 749 -0.71 -23.43 -15.11
CA PRO A 749 0.32 -24.48 -15.18
C PRO A 749 0.80 -24.75 -16.60
N THR A 750 -0.10 -24.67 -17.59
CA THR A 750 0.27 -24.86 -18.99
C THR A 750 1.12 -23.71 -19.50
N ALA A 751 0.78 -22.46 -19.15
CA ALA A 751 1.59 -21.29 -19.48
C ALA A 751 3.00 -21.39 -18.86
N VAL A 752 3.11 -21.77 -17.59
CA VAL A 752 4.41 -21.97 -16.91
C VAL A 752 5.25 -23.03 -17.63
N LYS A 753 4.67 -24.16 -18.02
CA LYS A 753 5.37 -25.21 -18.79
C LYS A 753 5.92 -24.68 -20.12
N ARG A 754 5.16 -23.84 -20.83
CA ARG A 754 5.61 -23.21 -22.09
C ARG A 754 6.76 -22.24 -21.86
N VAL A 755 6.63 -21.37 -20.86
CA VAL A 755 7.67 -20.40 -20.49
C VAL A 755 8.96 -21.13 -20.13
N LEU A 756 8.91 -22.15 -19.28
CA LEU A 756 10.11 -22.88 -18.88
C LEU A 756 10.76 -23.63 -20.04
N ARG A 757 9.97 -24.33 -20.88
CA ARG A 757 10.52 -24.97 -22.09
C ARG A 757 11.23 -23.96 -22.97
N ARG A 758 10.61 -22.79 -23.18
CA ARG A 758 11.19 -21.76 -24.04
C ARG A 758 12.46 -21.15 -23.45
N PHE A 759 12.50 -20.96 -22.14
CA PHE A 759 13.71 -20.57 -21.42
C PHE A 759 14.83 -21.60 -21.66
N VAL A 760 14.59 -22.87 -21.38
CA VAL A 760 15.57 -23.95 -21.55
C VAL A 760 16.09 -24.05 -23.00
N GLU A 761 15.21 -23.92 -23.99
CA GLU A 761 15.56 -23.99 -25.42
C GLU A 761 16.41 -22.82 -25.91
N THR A 762 16.23 -21.62 -25.34
CA THR A 762 16.74 -20.37 -25.94
C THR A 762 17.64 -19.55 -25.03
N ARG A 763 17.86 -20.01 -23.79
CA ARG A 763 18.84 -19.42 -22.90
C ARG A 763 20.26 -19.59 -23.45
N ARG A 764 21.11 -18.61 -23.18
CA ARG A 764 22.55 -18.70 -23.39
C ARG A 764 23.19 -19.49 -22.25
N ASP A 765 24.42 -19.94 -22.47
CA ASP A 765 25.18 -20.60 -21.41
C ASP A 765 25.40 -19.63 -20.23
N GLY A 766 25.12 -20.09 -19.02
CA GLY A 766 25.17 -19.28 -17.79
C GLY A 766 24.08 -18.21 -17.64
N GLU A 767 23.17 -18.04 -18.60
CA GLU A 767 22.14 -16.98 -18.54
C GLU A 767 21.03 -17.32 -17.52
N THR A 768 20.72 -16.38 -16.64
CA THR A 768 19.64 -16.51 -15.65
C THR A 768 18.26 -16.34 -16.28
N PHE A 769 17.20 -16.72 -15.57
CA PHE A 769 15.83 -16.53 -16.05
C PHE A 769 15.51 -15.04 -16.29
N ALA A 770 15.93 -14.16 -15.37
CA ALA A 770 15.70 -12.73 -15.49
C ALA A 770 16.46 -12.10 -16.66
N GLU A 771 17.73 -12.50 -16.89
CA GLU A 771 18.49 -12.08 -18.07
C GLU A 771 17.85 -12.55 -19.39
N TRP A 772 17.37 -13.79 -19.43
CA TRP A 772 16.66 -14.32 -20.58
C TRP A 772 15.34 -13.57 -20.84
N ALA A 773 14.58 -13.27 -19.79
CA ALA A 773 13.32 -12.53 -19.89
C ALA A 773 13.57 -11.11 -20.40
N ASP A 774 14.51 -10.38 -19.80
CA ASP A 774 14.91 -9.01 -20.20
C ASP A 774 15.42 -8.96 -21.66
N ARG A 775 16.16 -9.98 -22.10
CA ARG A 775 16.60 -10.09 -23.50
C ARG A 775 15.46 -10.39 -24.48
N THR A 776 14.38 -11.01 -24.03
CA THR A 776 13.28 -11.46 -24.89
C THR A 776 12.21 -10.36 -24.93
N ASP A 777 11.86 -9.90 -26.13
CA ASP A 777 10.89 -8.82 -26.28
C ASP A 777 9.52 -9.15 -25.64
N THR A 778 8.88 -8.15 -25.03
CA THR A 778 7.64 -8.32 -24.27
C THR A 778 6.51 -8.95 -25.11
N GLU A 779 6.39 -8.60 -26.39
CA GLU A 779 5.39 -9.20 -27.28
C GLU A 779 5.64 -10.70 -27.49
N ARG A 780 6.90 -11.11 -27.60
CA ARG A 780 7.26 -12.52 -27.69
C ARG A 780 7.04 -13.25 -26.37
N LEU A 781 7.33 -12.63 -25.23
CA LEU A 781 6.99 -13.20 -23.93
C LEU A 781 5.48 -13.39 -23.78
N ASP A 782 4.68 -12.38 -24.15
CA ASP A 782 3.22 -12.49 -24.16
C ASP A 782 2.76 -13.66 -25.04
N ARG A 783 3.27 -13.78 -26.27
CA ARG A 783 2.97 -14.93 -27.15
C ARG A 783 3.34 -16.28 -26.51
N ILE A 784 4.47 -16.38 -25.83
CA ILE A 784 4.88 -17.63 -25.14
C ILE A 784 3.88 -17.98 -24.04
N VAL A 785 3.39 -16.97 -23.30
CA VAL A 785 2.39 -17.15 -22.23
C VAL A 785 1.02 -17.50 -22.81
N THR A 786 0.56 -16.82 -23.87
CA THR A 786 -0.84 -16.88 -24.35
C THR A 786 -1.11 -17.90 -25.44
N THR A 787 -0.15 -18.22 -26.32
CA THR A 787 -0.42 -19.03 -27.52
C THR A 787 -0.77 -20.47 -27.14
N SER A 788 -2.04 -20.83 -27.32
CA SER A 788 -2.52 -22.20 -27.29
C SER A 788 -1.93 -22.97 -28.48
N THR A 789 -1.80 -24.29 -28.35
CA THR A 789 -1.42 -25.19 -29.44
C THR A 789 -2.36 -25.06 -30.65
N HIS A 790 -2.07 -24.12 -31.56
CA HIS A 790 -2.57 -24.12 -32.93
C HIS A 790 -1.36 -24.18 -33.88
N PRO A 791 -1.18 -25.29 -34.62
CA PRO A 791 0.02 -25.52 -35.43
C PRO A 791 -0.05 -24.79 -36.79
N GLN A 792 -0.23 -23.46 -36.81
CA GLN A 792 -0.28 -22.72 -38.07
C GLN A 792 0.51 -21.41 -38.16
N GLU A 793 1.17 -20.94 -37.11
CA GLU A 793 2.01 -19.73 -37.23
C GLU A 793 3.40 -19.97 -36.63
N ALA A 794 4.14 -20.86 -37.30
CA ALA A 794 5.58 -20.88 -37.26
C ALA A 794 6.06 -20.77 -38.72
N ASP A 795 6.23 -19.52 -39.16
CA ASP A 795 7.13 -19.14 -40.25
C ASP A 795 7.75 -17.78 -39.91
#